data_AF-A0A2P7YXE0-F1
#
_entry.id   AF-A0A2P7YXE0-F1
#
_cell.length_a   1.000
_cell.length_b   1.000
_cell.length_c   1.000
_cell.angle_alpha   90.00
_cell.angle_beta   90.00
_cell.angle_gamma   90.00
#
_symmetry.space_group_name_H-M   'P 1'
#
loop_
_entity.id
_entity.type
_entity.pdbx_description
1 polymer ?
#
loop_
_entity_poly.entity_id
_entity_poly.type
_entity_poly.pdbx_seq_one_letter_code
_entity_poly.pdbx_strand_id
1 'polypeptide(L)'
;MLKGFRKKASLLSLSLQPEETLEQHDRYHKVLRQVRDFEIALQAMDFLLDDRGDQGTDLLKTEVERHKKAHLKVPAAIFPLALGVMEFIEATLGFETEVMNRAHHTLSEAEEASLSHSKYNQKIHLSTSHIYPPGTEFQVTYAESTLLNALVMLLHENNGMMEQAKALFKLRRAYQILDATFKKIKESEGLFNHNLAKFRKQADASLVSSVDLPGYDIPSARSSSNSSLSSLPEDVKLMRDMEQIYKMRKARIEGTGVSSQVDLFAQLSSPSLSSKSSLPSFQDTGAQSSRPGTMSPPVAANAAFTRKNNESLSEEEAADNDEFSDAGDSFAVSNPTMNEYPGNRESLTPPTTQFGSISINEGAKGSSAGSIVTGESSTGGSNAHLYVSTIDEFIHSGVQLCFGILQVVLSLIPPAIGKVLSIVGFKGDRETGLRMLWRTAITARNIHGELALLCLLVFYDGPIQFIDVGFQLPGHEDSNISDVLLISERSSISDEELTLIIRNPNLYTKQILAKARHLFPHNALWLLQEGRMLAAQNNIHKAIDLMQSFTDDSETKINMEQVEALLTFDRAMLYAFVHNYENAARDFLRLLEINSWSLAVYLFFAGSCYLEQWRMIQVGEVKYDTPKETEDKLAYFAKKADHYLKLAPTYVPGHGHNATRKKGGIGGSNKQMPFDKFVLRKTKCIEETQRKNPNLTYIECVGTSLIHELVYFWNGYNRMTFEDLQILNRMLKFSAGEHAKITETFDEKMTRNFFESITLRQLGDVKTGLAQLDTEVISKYVVQDSANAPFKFTKMTYSPYLYPTALYEKAMFVWLLKSGDDPLRAINESVSWLRKAETTSDIGDYELSNRTSMRIKAASERLELLKDQL
;
A
#
# COMPACT_ATOMS: atom_id res chain seq x y z
N MET A 1 -79.57 4.09 -43.61
CA MET A 1 -80.05 4.05 -42.20
C MET A 1 -80.11 2.59 -41.76
N LEU A 2 -80.01 2.17 -40.49
CA LEU A 2 -79.51 2.72 -39.20
C LEU A 2 -79.48 1.48 -38.26
N LYS A 3 -78.45 1.11 -37.48
CA LYS A 3 -77.12 1.66 -37.14
C LYS A 3 -76.10 0.50 -37.13
N GLY A 4 -74.81 0.75 -37.34
CA GLY A 4 -73.73 -0.26 -37.23
C GLY A 4 -72.89 -0.15 -35.94
N PHE A 5 -72.33 -1.28 -35.52
CA PHE A 5 -71.13 -1.47 -34.69
C PHE A 5 -70.51 -0.23 -33.99
N ARG A 6 -70.86 -0.01 -32.71
CA ARG A 6 -70.01 0.71 -31.73
C ARG A 6 -70.17 0.11 -30.33
N LYS A 7 -69.26 -0.80 -29.94
CA LYS A 7 -68.87 -1.15 -28.56
C LYS A 7 -67.82 -2.29 -28.59
N LYS A 8 -66.55 -1.95 -28.89
CA LYS A 8 -65.30 -2.72 -28.63
C LYS A 8 -64.09 -2.02 -29.27
N ALA A 9 -63.80 -0.80 -28.85
CA ALA A 9 -62.59 -0.04 -29.19
C ALA A 9 -62.45 1.16 -28.22
N SER A 10 -61.97 0.92 -27.00
CA SER A 10 -61.73 1.98 -25.98
C SER A 10 -60.83 1.55 -24.81
N LEU A 11 -60.03 0.48 -24.95
CA LEU A 11 -59.17 -0.05 -23.86
C LEU A 11 -57.77 -0.50 -24.32
N LEU A 12 -57.33 -0.12 -25.52
CA LEU A 12 -55.97 -0.37 -26.03
C LEU A 12 -55.43 0.87 -26.74
N SER A 13 -55.30 1.95 -25.98
CA SER A 13 -54.43 3.09 -26.27
C SER A 13 -54.25 3.92 -24.99
N LEU A 14 -53.56 3.36 -23.99
CA LEU A 14 -52.82 4.23 -23.09
C LEU A 14 -51.68 4.82 -23.92
N SER A 15 -51.89 6.04 -24.41
CA SER A 15 -50.78 6.95 -24.62
C SER A 15 -50.08 7.14 -23.28
N LEU A 16 -48.77 6.96 -23.22
CA LEU A 16 -47.94 7.49 -22.15
C LEU A 16 -48.36 8.95 -21.89
N GLN A 17 -48.69 9.29 -20.65
CA GLN A 17 -49.07 10.65 -20.34
C GLN A 17 -47.82 11.54 -20.42
N PRO A 18 -47.90 12.78 -20.96
CA PRO A 18 -46.73 13.66 -21.06
C PRO A 18 -46.01 13.91 -19.72
N GLU A 19 -46.74 13.83 -18.60
CA GLU A 19 -46.20 13.95 -17.25
C GLU A 19 -45.28 12.77 -16.86
N GLU A 20 -45.65 11.52 -17.20
CA GLU A 20 -44.83 10.33 -16.91
C GLU A 20 -43.48 10.38 -17.64
N THR A 21 -43.47 10.88 -18.88
CA THR A 21 -42.23 11.06 -19.65
C THR A 21 -41.35 12.17 -19.08
N LEU A 22 -41.93 13.26 -18.58
CA LEU A 22 -41.18 14.37 -18.00
C LEU A 22 -40.54 13.98 -16.65
N GLU A 23 -41.27 13.27 -15.79
CA GLU A 23 -40.73 12.76 -14.53
C GLU A 23 -39.57 11.79 -14.75
N GLN A 24 -39.66 10.93 -15.76
CA GLN A 24 -38.61 9.96 -16.07
C GLN A 24 -37.34 10.66 -16.59
N HIS A 25 -37.48 11.69 -17.42
CA HIS A 25 -36.34 12.51 -17.89
C HIS A 25 -35.66 13.30 -16.75
N ASP A 26 -36.43 13.86 -15.83
CA ASP A 26 -35.88 14.51 -14.62
C ASP A 26 -35.13 13.51 -13.72
N ARG A 27 -35.61 12.27 -13.57
CA ARG A 27 -34.88 11.19 -12.89
C ARG A 27 -33.56 10.87 -13.60
N TYR A 28 -33.55 10.76 -14.93
CA TYR A 28 -32.31 10.51 -15.68
C TYR A 28 -31.28 11.62 -15.51
N HIS A 29 -31.69 12.90 -15.57
CA HIS A 29 -30.77 14.02 -15.31
C HIS A 29 -30.23 14.00 -13.86
N LYS A 30 -31.01 13.56 -12.87
CA LYS A 30 -30.54 13.39 -11.48
C LYS A 30 -29.50 12.27 -11.36
N VAL A 31 -29.69 11.14 -12.05
CA VAL A 31 -28.70 10.04 -12.10
C VAL A 31 -27.41 10.52 -12.76
N LEU A 32 -27.48 11.05 -13.98
CA LEU A 32 -26.30 11.53 -14.71
C LEU A 32 -25.53 12.61 -13.94
N ARG A 33 -26.24 13.48 -13.21
CA ARG A 33 -25.58 14.45 -12.33
C ARG A 33 -24.76 13.77 -11.23
N GLN A 34 -25.31 12.80 -10.51
CA GLN A 34 -24.55 12.09 -9.49
C GLN A 34 -23.37 11.32 -10.11
N VAL A 35 -23.56 10.65 -11.25
CA VAL A 35 -22.46 9.99 -11.99
C VAL A 35 -21.35 10.98 -12.37
N ARG A 36 -21.72 12.19 -12.83
CA ARG A 36 -20.77 13.26 -13.12
C ARG A 36 -20.03 13.73 -11.86
N ASP A 37 -20.72 13.92 -10.74
CA ASP A 37 -20.11 14.31 -9.47
C ASP A 37 -19.06 13.26 -9.03
N PHE A 38 -19.35 11.97 -9.23
CA PHE A 38 -18.39 10.87 -9.03
C PHE A 38 -17.19 10.95 -9.99
N GLU A 39 -17.39 11.13 -11.31
CA GLU A 39 -16.25 11.23 -12.24
C GLU A 39 -15.37 12.48 -11.98
N ILE A 40 -15.93 13.62 -11.54
CA ILE A 40 -15.11 14.78 -11.11
C ILE A 40 -14.29 14.43 -9.86
N ALA A 41 -14.91 13.75 -8.88
CA ALA A 41 -14.22 13.36 -7.66
C ALA A 41 -13.09 12.34 -7.90
N LEU A 42 -13.31 11.39 -8.82
CA LEU A 42 -12.28 10.46 -9.28
C LEU A 42 -11.13 11.21 -9.98
N GLN A 43 -11.43 12.13 -10.90
CA GLN A 43 -10.42 12.96 -11.57
C GLN A 43 -9.60 13.80 -10.58
N ALA A 44 -10.22 14.32 -9.52
CA ALA A 44 -9.50 15.04 -8.46
C ALA A 44 -8.47 14.15 -7.72
N MET A 45 -8.82 12.87 -7.49
CA MET A 45 -7.90 11.91 -6.88
C MET A 45 -6.83 11.41 -7.87
N ASP A 46 -7.12 11.36 -9.17
CA ASP A 46 -6.10 11.09 -10.19
C ASP A 46 -5.00 12.18 -10.22
N PHE A 47 -5.35 13.46 -9.96
CA PHE A 47 -4.36 14.51 -9.77
C PHE A 47 -3.48 14.30 -8.53
N LEU A 48 -3.99 13.73 -7.43
CA LEU A 48 -3.15 13.33 -6.28
C LEU A 48 -2.17 12.23 -6.70
N LEU A 49 -2.65 11.22 -7.43
CA LEU A 49 -1.84 10.10 -7.89
C LEU A 49 -0.75 10.51 -8.89
N ASP A 50 -0.89 11.66 -9.57
CA ASP A 50 0.12 12.28 -10.42
C ASP A 50 0.88 13.46 -9.76
N ASP A 51 0.93 13.50 -8.42
CA ASP A 51 1.69 14.49 -7.63
C ASP A 51 1.28 15.96 -7.91
N ARG A 52 -0.02 16.18 -8.14
CA ARG A 52 -0.67 17.47 -8.39
C ARG A 52 -1.89 17.67 -7.49
N GLY A 53 -1.79 17.23 -6.23
CA GLY A 53 -2.87 17.25 -5.24
C GLY A 53 -3.57 18.61 -5.07
N ASP A 54 -2.86 19.73 -5.25
CA ASP A 54 -3.44 21.08 -5.24
C ASP A 54 -4.53 21.25 -6.32
N GLN A 55 -4.29 20.77 -7.55
CA GLN A 55 -5.24 20.88 -8.66
C GLN A 55 -6.52 20.08 -8.38
N GLY A 56 -6.40 18.88 -7.81
CA GLY A 56 -7.54 18.08 -7.36
C GLY A 56 -8.30 18.74 -6.20
N THR A 57 -7.57 19.34 -5.25
CA THR A 57 -8.14 20.02 -4.08
C THR A 57 -8.95 21.25 -4.48
N ASP A 58 -8.42 22.07 -5.38
CA ASP A 58 -9.10 23.27 -5.89
C ASP A 58 -10.32 22.91 -6.76
N LEU A 59 -10.25 21.82 -7.53
CA LEU A 59 -11.36 21.27 -8.29
C LEU A 59 -12.52 20.88 -7.35
N LEU A 60 -12.25 20.10 -6.29
CA LEU A 60 -13.24 19.68 -5.30
C LEU A 60 -13.87 20.88 -4.57
N LYS A 61 -13.05 21.82 -4.07
CA LYS A 61 -13.52 23.04 -3.40
C LYS A 61 -14.43 23.87 -4.32
N THR A 62 -14.08 23.97 -5.60
CA THR A 62 -14.87 24.69 -6.61
C THR A 62 -16.24 24.04 -6.85
N GLU A 63 -16.34 22.72 -6.93
CA GLU A 63 -17.62 22.02 -7.09
C GLU A 63 -18.50 22.08 -5.83
N VAL A 64 -17.90 21.96 -4.64
CA VAL A 64 -18.62 22.14 -3.36
C VAL A 64 -19.26 23.53 -3.29
N GLU A 65 -18.52 24.60 -3.63
CA GLU A 65 -19.06 25.96 -3.68
C GLU A 65 -20.12 26.14 -4.78
N ARG A 66 -19.99 25.45 -5.91
CA ARG A 66 -21.03 25.44 -6.96
C ARG A 66 -22.33 24.80 -6.46
N HIS A 67 -22.25 23.70 -5.72
CA HIS A 67 -23.41 23.03 -5.13
C HIS A 67 -24.11 23.91 -4.08
N LYS A 68 -23.35 24.57 -3.20
CA LYS A 68 -23.90 25.54 -2.22
C LYS A 68 -24.65 26.69 -2.91
N LYS A 69 -24.03 27.32 -3.91
CA LYS A 69 -24.59 28.50 -4.62
C LYS A 69 -25.84 28.19 -5.44
N ALA A 70 -25.99 26.97 -5.92
CA ALA A 70 -27.14 26.59 -6.75
C ALA A 70 -28.46 26.36 -5.97
N HIS A 71 -28.46 26.54 -4.64
CA HIS A 71 -29.60 26.26 -3.75
C HIS A 71 -30.16 24.82 -3.87
N LEU A 72 -29.36 23.90 -4.37
CA LEU A 72 -29.74 22.52 -4.57
C LEU A 72 -29.73 21.82 -3.21
N LYS A 73 -30.92 21.54 -2.65
CA LYS A 73 -31.13 20.76 -1.41
C LYS A 73 -30.70 19.27 -1.53
N VAL A 74 -29.84 18.97 -2.50
CA VAL A 74 -29.29 17.65 -2.79
C VAL A 74 -27.87 17.67 -2.22
N PRO A 75 -27.52 16.80 -1.27
CA PRO A 75 -26.14 16.69 -0.77
C PRO A 75 -25.14 16.40 -1.91
N ALA A 76 -23.84 16.46 -1.59
CA ALA A 76 -22.78 16.25 -2.58
C ALA A 76 -21.69 15.32 -2.03
N ALA A 77 -22.11 14.24 -1.34
CA ALA A 77 -21.29 13.47 -0.41
C ALA A 77 -19.98 12.89 -0.96
N ILE A 78 -19.86 12.73 -2.29
CA ILE A 78 -18.63 12.23 -2.92
C ILE A 78 -17.48 13.26 -2.88
N PHE A 79 -17.76 14.57 -2.90
CA PHE A 79 -16.70 15.60 -2.84
C PHE A 79 -16.00 15.68 -1.47
N PRO A 80 -16.69 15.75 -0.31
CA PRO A 80 -16.00 15.70 0.98
C PRO A 80 -15.35 14.33 1.24
N LEU A 81 -15.88 13.21 0.70
CA LEU A 81 -15.13 11.95 0.73
C LEU A 81 -13.81 12.09 -0.03
N ALA A 82 -13.83 12.50 -1.30
CA ALA A 82 -12.62 12.58 -2.11
C ALA A 82 -11.58 13.54 -1.51
N LEU A 83 -12.01 14.68 -0.95
CA LEU A 83 -11.12 15.59 -0.23
C LEU A 83 -10.55 14.91 1.03
N GLY A 84 -11.39 14.23 1.81
CA GLY A 84 -10.96 13.49 3.00
C GLY A 84 -10.02 12.32 2.68
N VAL A 85 -10.19 11.65 1.53
CA VAL A 85 -9.27 10.61 1.03
C VAL A 85 -7.92 11.22 0.66
N MET A 86 -7.90 12.37 -0.03
CA MET A 86 -6.67 13.07 -0.38
C MET A 86 -5.91 13.55 0.87
N GLU A 87 -6.60 14.22 1.80
CA GLU A 87 -6.03 14.66 3.07
C GLU A 87 -5.60 13.48 3.95
N PHE A 88 -6.30 12.35 3.91
CA PHE A 88 -5.90 11.12 4.60
C PHE A 88 -4.60 10.53 4.06
N ILE A 89 -4.41 10.52 2.73
CA ILE A 89 -3.18 10.02 2.12
C ILE A 89 -2.00 10.93 2.48
N GLU A 90 -2.15 12.25 2.39
CA GLU A 90 -1.16 13.23 2.86
C GLU A 90 -0.82 12.99 4.35
N ALA A 91 -1.86 12.89 5.20
CA ALA A 91 -1.72 12.66 6.63
C ALA A 91 -0.97 11.36 6.94
N THR A 92 -1.32 10.25 6.28
CA THR A 92 -0.73 8.93 6.57
C THR A 92 0.67 8.73 5.98
N LEU A 93 1.11 9.58 5.06
CA LEU A 93 2.50 9.60 4.59
C LEU A 93 3.40 10.47 5.50
N GLY A 94 2.92 11.61 6.00
CA GLY A 94 3.71 12.55 6.81
C GLY A 94 3.54 12.42 8.34
N PHE A 95 2.42 11.84 8.80
CA PHE A 95 1.97 11.77 10.20
C PHE A 95 1.92 13.13 10.94
N GLU A 96 1.82 14.23 10.20
CA GLU A 96 1.79 15.58 10.77
C GLU A 96 0.47 15.87 11.48
N THR A 97 0.53 16.38 12.71
CA THR A 97 -0.63 16.63 13.58
C THR A 97 -1.67 17.56 12.93
N GLU A 98 -1.22 18.61 12.24
CA GLU A 98 -2.11 19.54 11.53
C GLU A 98 -2.81 18.89 10.32
N VAL A 99 -2.11 18.04 9.57
CA VAL A 99 -2.69 17.32 8.42
C VAL A 99 -3.69 16.28 8.91
N MET A 100 -3.37 15.56 9.99
CA MET A 100 -4.27 14.63 10.67
C MET A 100 -5.55 15.33 11.18
N ASN A 101 -5.44 16.53 11.77
CA ASN A 101 -6.60 17.33 12.20
C ASN A 101 -7.52 17.68 11.03
N ARG A 102 -6.97 18.14 9.89
CA ARG A 102 -7.76 18.44 8.67
C ARG A 102 -8.50 17.19 8.17
N ALA A 103 -7.77 16.08 7.98
CA ALA A 103 -8.35 14.83 7.53
C ALA A 103 -9.47 14.33 8.47
N HIS A 104 -9.30 14.41 9.80
CA HIS A 104 -10.34 14.04 10.78
C HIS A 104 -11.62 14.87 10.61
N HIS A 105 -11.48 16.18 10.43
CA HIS A 105 -12.60 17.09 10.23
C HIS A 105 -13.35 16.79 8.93
N THR A 106 -12.65 16.78 7.79
CA THR A 106 -13.22 16.54 6.46
C THR A 106 -13.89 15.17 6.35
N LEU A 107 -13.27 14.12 6.90
CA LEU A 107 -13.86 12.77 6.91
C LEU A 107 -15.12 12.69 7.80
N SER A 108 -15.21 13.51 8.86
CA SER A 108 -16.42 13.61 9.69
C SER A 108 -17.57 14.32 8.95
N GLU A 109 -17.27 15.36 8.14
CA GLU A 109 -18.26 15.95 7.23
C GLU A 109 -18.71 14.95 6.15
N ALA A 110 -17.78 14.17 5.60
CA ALA A 110 -18.07 13.13 4.61
C ALA A 110 -19.02 12.04 5.17
N GLU A 111 -18.86 11.65 6.43
CA GLU A 111 -19.76 10.72 7.12
C GLU A 111 -21.22 11.24 7.17
N GLU A 112 -21.41 12.48 7.62
CA GLU A 112 -22.75 13.09 7.74
C GLU A 112 -23.40 13.32 6.36
N ALA A 113 -22.62 13.82 5.40
CA ALA A 113 -23.07 14.02 4.02
C ALA A 113 -23.52 12.69 3.41
N SER A 114 -22.75 11.61 3.59
CA SER A 114 -23.05 10.28 3.03
C SER A 114 -24.33 9.68 3.59
N LEU A 115 -24.54 9.75 4.91
CA LEU A 115 -25.79 9.29 5.55
C LEU A 115 -27.00 10.08 5.02
N SER A 116 -26.87 11.39 4.88
CA SER A 116 -27.91 12.27 4.36
C SER A 116 -28.24 11.95 2.90
N HIS A 117 -27.23 11.66 2.08
CA HIS A 117 -27.40 11.37 0.66
C HIS A 117 -27.97 9.97 0.39
N SER A 118 -27.57 8.96 1.17
CA SER A 118 -28.16 7.62 1.11
C SER A 118 -29.66 7.66 1.43
N LYS A 119 -30.05 8.36 2.51
CA LYS A 119 -31.46 8.60 2.86
C LYS A 119 -32.23 9.35 1.77
N TYR A 120 -31.59 10.32 1.11
CA TYR A 120 -32.20 11.06 -0.02
C TYR A 120 -32.50 10.13 -1.19
N ASN A 121 -31.52 9.40 -1.72
CA ASN A 121 -31.70 8.50 -2.87
C ASN A 121 -32.74 7.41 -2.57
N GLN A 122 -32.77 6.87 -1.34
CA GLN A 122 -33.81 5.93 -0.90
C GLN A 122 -35.21 6.56 -0.92
N LYS A 123 -35.37 7.77 -0.37
CA LYS A 123 -36.67 8.47 -0.27
C LYS A 123 -37.27 8.82 -1.64
N ILE A 124 -36.44 9.12 -2.64
CA ILE A 124 -36.90 9.43 -4.00
C ILE A 124 -36.79 8.26 -4.98
N HIS A 125 -36.43 7.06 -4.49
CA HIS A 125 -36.20 5.85 -5.28
C HIS A 125 -35.27 6.05 -6.51
N LEU A 126 -34.19 6.84 -6.35
CA LEU A 126 -33.24 7.14 -7.42
C LEU A 126 -32.25 5.99 -7.62
N SER A 127 -32.43 5.19 -8.67
CA SER A 127 -31.51 4.10 -9.01
C SER A 127 -30.35 4.60 -9.86
N THR A 128 -29.16 4.65 -9.27
CA THR A 128 -27.88 5.02 -9.88
C THR A 128 -27.06 3.81 -10.34
N SER A 129 -27.37 2.63 -9.79
CA SER A 129 -26.77 1.33 -10.13
C SER A 129 -27.73 0.47 -10.96
N HIS A 130 -27.18 -0.45 -11.77
CA HIS A 130 -27.94 -1.50 -12.47
C HIS A 130 -28.18 -2.76 -11.61
N ILE A 131 -27.58 -2.82 -10.43
CA ILE A 131 -27.48 -4.04 -9.60
C ILE A 131 -27.97 -3.77 -8.18
N TYR A 132 -27.60 -2.63 -7.60
CA TYR A 132 -27.78 -2.31 -6.19
C TYR A 132 -28.96 -1.37 -5.95
N PRO A 133 -29.63 -1.47 -4.79
CA PRO A 133 -30.76 -0.59 -4.46
C PRO A 133 -30.30 0.88 -4.27
N PRO A 134 -31.20 1.86 -4.45
CA PRO A 134 -30.92 3.29 -4.29
C PRO A 134 -30.14 3.65 -3.02
N GLY A 135 -29.05 4.40 -3.19
CA GLY A 135 -28.24 4.92 -2.08
C GLY A 135 -27.21 3.92 -1.50
N THR A 136 -26.95 2.79 -2.17
CA THR A 136 -25.88 1.84 -1.82
C THR A 136 -24.49 2.46 -2.01
N GLU A 137 -24.30 3.23 -3.07
CA GLU A 137 -23.11 4.02 -3.37
C GLU A 137 -22.70 4.89 -2.16
N PHE A 138 -23.66 5.59 -1.55
CA PHE A 138 -23.42 6.41 -0.37
C PHE A 138 -23.32 5.61 0.94
N GLN A 139 -23.75 4.34 0.98
CA GLN A 139 -23.41 3.43 2.08
C GLN A 139 -21.95 3.00 2.01
N VAL A 140 -21.40 2.83 0.81
CA VAL A 140 -19.96 2.60 0.58
C VAL A 140 -19.17 3.86 0.95
N THR A 141 -19.55 5.03 0.44
CA THR A 141 -18.96 6.33 0.82
C THR A 141 -18.96 6.55 2.34
N TYR A 142 -20.04 6.19 3.02
CA TYR A 142 -20.14 6.25 4.47
C TYR A 142 -19.21 5.25 5.17
N ALA A 143 -19.13 4.01 4.70
CA ALA A 143 -18.27 2.98 5.30
C ALA A 143 -16.78 3.32 5.13
N GLU A 144 -16.41 3.85 3.96
CA GLU A 144 -15.06 4.31 3.64
C GLU A 144 -14.66 5.52 4.51
N SER A 145 -15.45 6.60 4.51
CA SER A 145 -15.17 7.75 5.38
C SER A 145 -15.11 7.36 6.86
N THR A 146 -16.02 6.52 7.34
CA THR A 146 -16.01 5.98 8.72
C THR A 146 -14.73 5.18 9.02
N LEU A 147 -14.24 4.37 8.08
CA LEU A 147 -13.02 3.59 8.21
C LEU A 147 -11.79 4.50 8.29
N LEU A 148 -11.64 5.40 7.31
CA LEU A 148 -10.51 6.34 7.25
C LEU A 148 -10.49 7.25 8.49
N ASN A 149 -11.65 7.78 8.90
CA ASN A 149 -11.77 8.62 10.09
C ASN A 149 -11.34 7.88 11.36
N ALA A 150 -11.78 6.62 11.51
CA ALA A 150 -11.37 5.79 12.63
C ALA A 150 -9.85 5.50 12.63
N LEU A 151 -9.23 5.35 11.47
CA LEU A 151 -7.78 5.21 11.36
C LEU A 151 -7.06 6.51 11.76
N VAL A 152 -7.50 7.69 11.30
CA VAL A 152 -6.96 8.99 11.76
C VAL A 152 -7.10 9.12 13.28
N MET A 153 -8.27 8.79 13.84
CA MET A 153 -8.48 8.81 15.30
C MET A 153 -7.55 7.85 16.05
N LEU A 154 -7.18 6.69 15.49
CA LEU A 154 -6.23 5.77 16.12
C LEU A 154 -4.76 6.21 16.00
N LEU A 155 -4.46 7.12 15.07
CA LEU A 155 -3.13 7.69 14.85
C LEU A 155 -2.94 9.05 15.56
N HIS A 156 -4.03 9.71 15.98
CA HIS A 156 -4.01 11.06 16.54
C HIS A 156 -3.64 11.14 18.04
N GLU A 157 -2.93 12.20 18.41
CA GLU A 157 -2.19 12.33 19.68
C GLU A 157 -3.06 12.46 20.94
N ASN A 158 -4.21 13.13 20.82
CA ASN A 158 -4.98 13.63 21.97
C ASN A 158 -6.18 12.74 22.35
N ASN A 159 -6.25 11.53 21.80
CA ASN A 159 -7.41 10.67 21.97
C ASN A 159 -7.35 9.91 23.30
N GLY A 160 -8.01 10.49 24.31
CA GLY A 160 -8.34 9.81 25.56
C GLY A 160 -9.13 8.52 25.33
N MET A 161 -9.26 7.67 26.36
CA MET A 161 -9.85 6.32 26.23
C MET A 161 -11.23 6.31 25.56
N MET A 162 -12.04 7.37 25.72
CA MET A 162 -13.32 7.55 25.04
C MET A 162 -13.19 7.69 23.51
N GLU A 163 -12.24 8.47 23.01
CA GLU A 163 -12.03 8.65 21.57
C GLU A 163 -11.46 7.38 20.92
N GLN A 164 -10.57 6.67 21.62
CA GLN A 164 -10.12 5.35 21.16
C GLN A 164 -11.28 4.35 21.08
N ALA A 165 -12.19 4.35 22.06
CA ALA A 165 -13.39 3.52 22.03
C ALA A 165 -14.36 3.91 20.89
N LYS A 166 -14.54 5.22 20.63
CA LYS A 166 -15.31 5.71 19.47
C LYS A 166 -14.68 5.27 18.14
N ALA A 167 -13.36 5.33 18.01
CA ALA A 167 -12.64 4.86 16.82
C ALA A 167 -12.82 3.36 16.60
N LEU A 168 -12.70 2.54 17.65
CA LEU A 168 -12.98 1.10 17.58
C LEU A 168 -14.45 0.79 17.21
N PHE A 169 -15.40 1.60 17.69
CA PHE A 169 -16.81 1.48 17.30
C PHE A 169 -17.03 1.85 15.83
N LYS A 170 -16.41 2.93 15.33
CA LYS A 170 -16.42 3.30 13.90
C LYS A 170 -15.82 2.18 13.03
N LEU A 171 -14.65 1.62 13.39
CA LEU A 171 -14.06 0.46 12.70
C LEU A 171 -15.05 -0.72 12.63
N ARG A 172 -15.72 -1.04 13.75
CA ARG A 172 -16.72 -2.12 13.79
C ARG A 172 -17.89 -1.86 12.84
N ARG A 173 -18.40 -0.63 12.81
CA ARG A 173 -19.51 -0.22 11.95
C ARG A 173 -19.12 -0.28 10.47
N ALA A 174 -17.95 0.24 10.10
CA ALA A 174 -17.42 0.14 8.75
C ALA A 174 -17.26 -1.33 8.31
N TYR A 175 -16.63 -2.17 9.14
CA TYR A 175 -16.47 -3.61 8.88
C TYR A 175 -17.82 -4.31 8.60
N GLN A 176 -18.86 -4.03 9.40
CA GLN A 176 -20.18 -4.64 9.23
C GLN A 176 -20.86 -4.23 7.91
N ILE A 177 -20.75 -2.96 7.52
CA ILE A 177 -21.32 -2.47 6.25
C ILE A 177 -20.57 -3.08 5.06
N LEU A 178 -19.23 -3.14 5.14
CA LEU A 178 -18.38 -3.72 4.11
C LEU A 178 -18.63 -5.22 3.94
N ASP A 179 -18.69 -6.01 5.01
CA ASP A 179 -19.02 -7.45 4.97
C ASP A 179 -20.41 -7.71 4.36
N ALA A 180 -21.43 -6.97 4.81
CA ALA A 180 -22.78 -7.09 4.30
C ALA A 180 -22.91 -6.71 2.81
N THR A 181 -22.13 -5.74 2.35
CA THR A 181 -22.14 -5.29 0.94
C THR A 181 -21.31 -6.24 0.07
N PHE A 182 -20.19 -6.76 0.58
CA PHE A 182 -19.37 -7.75 -0.11
C PHE A 182 -20.11 -9.06 -0.40
N LYS A 183 -20.96 -9.51 0.53
CA LYS A 183 -21.84 -10.68 0.31
C LYS A 183 -22.79 -10.45 -0.88
N LYS A 184 -23.42 -9.28 -0.97
CA LYS A 184 -24.25 -8.89 -2.12
C LYS A 184 -23.45 -8.79 -3.42
N ILE A 185 -22.22 -8.30 -3.37
CA ILE A 185 -21.31 -8.27 -4.55
C ILE A 185 -21.03 -9.69 -5.05
N LYS A 186 -20.75 -10.64 -4.16
CA LYS A 186 -20.59 -12.06 -4.54
C LYS A 186 -21.87 -12.67 -5.10
N GLU A 187 -23.02 -12.42 -4.49
CA GLU A 187 -24.32 -12.93 -4.96
C GLU A 187 -24.71 -12.37 -6.34
N SER A 188 -24.23 -11.18 -6.71
CA SER A 188 -24.56 -10.49 -7.97
C SER A 188 -23.48 -10.55 -9.06
N GLU A 189 -22.37 -11.26 -8.84
CA GLU A 189 -21.25 -11.36 -9.79
C GLU A 189 -21.70 -11.86 -11.19
N GLY A 190 -22.64 -12.81 -11.25
CA GLY A 190 -23.22 -13.27 -12.51
C GLY A 190 -24.01 -12.19 -13.26
N LEU A 191 -24.72 -11.31 -12.54
CA LEU A 191 -25.46 -10.18 -13.12
C LEU A 191 -24.50 -9.08 -13.59
N PHE A 192 -23.45 -8.79 -12.82
CA PHE A 192 -22.39 -7.85 -13.23
C PHE A 192 -21.74 -8.28 -14.54
N ASN A 193 -21.33 -9.55 -14.64
CA ASN A 193 -20.73 -10.10 -15.86
C ASN A 193 -21.71 -10.11 -17.05
N HIS A 194 -23.00 -10.36 -16.81
CA HIS A 194 -24.04 -10.22 -17.84
C HIS A 194 -24.18 -8.78 -18.34
N ASN A 195 -24.23 -7.80 -17.44
CA ASN A 195 -24.33 -6.39 -17.79
C ASN A 195 -23.10 -5.90 -18.57
N LEU A 196 -21.89 -6.28 -18.15
CA LEU A 196 -20.65 -5.98 -18.88
C LEU A 196 -20.67 -6.55 -20.31
N ALA A 197 -21.14 -7.79 -20.49
CA ALA A 197 -21.30 -8.41 -21.81
C ALA A 197 -22.41 -7.74 -22.66
N LYS A 198 -23.49 -7.25 -22.03
CA LYS A 198 -24.54 -6.45 -22.69
C LYS A 198 -23.99 -5.13 -23.21
N PHE A 199 -23.29 -4.36 -22.36
CA PHE A 199 -22.81 -3.03 -22.72
C PHE A 199 -21.72 -3.06 -23.80
N ARG A 200 -20.81 -4.06 -23.77
CA ARG A 200 -19.85 -4.31 -24.86
C ARG A 200 -20.55 -4.45 -26.21
N LYS A 201 -21.58 -5.32 -26.29
CA LYS A 201 -22.37 -5.54 -27.52
C LYS A 201 -23.18 -4.32 -27.95
N GLN A 202 -23.59 -3.45 -27.02
CA GLN A 202 -24.27 -2.20 -27.34
C GLN A 202 -23.32 -1.16 -27.94
N ALA A 203 -22.09 -1.06 -27.43
CA ALA A 203 -21.08 -0.12 -27.94
C ALA A 203 -20.73 -0.36 -29.42
N ASP A 204 -20.69 -1.61 -29.87
CA ASP A 204 -20.49 -1.96 -31.29
C ASP A 204 -21.66 -1.50 -32.20
N ALA A 205 -22.82 -1.16 -31.62
CA ALA A 205 -24.06 -0.87 -32.34
C ALA A 205 -24.60 0.57 -32.16
N SER A 206 -24.07 1.36 -31.23
CA SER A 206 -24.58 2.71 -30.92
C SER A 206 -23.49 3.74 -30.66
N LEU A 207 -23.70 4.97 -31.16
CA LEU A 207 -22.78 6.12 -30.98
C LEU A 207 -22.81 6.74 -29.56
N VAL A 208 -23.75 6.36 -28.71
CA VAL A 208 -23.94 6.91 -27.36
C VAL A 208 -23.94 5.76 -26.35
N SER A 209 -23.23 5.93 -25.23
CA SER A 209 -23.16 4.94 -24.15
C SER A 209 -24.27 5.16 -23.12
N SER A 210 -25.09 4.14 -22.87
CA SER A 210 -26.09 4.12 -21.77
C SER A 210 -25.62 3.38 -20.52
N VAL A 211 -24.30 3.17 -20.39
CA VAL A 211 -23.67 2.36 -19.33
C VAL A 211 -24.00 2.86 -17.92
N ASP A 212 -24.26 4.15 -17.74
CA ASP A 212 -24.51 4.76 -16.42
C ASP A 212 -25.97 5.14 -16.16
N LEU A 213 -26.90 4.67 -17.00
CA LEU A 213 -28.30 5.08 -16.93
C LEU A 213 -29.24 3.88 -16.76
N PRO A 214 -29.50 3.43 -15.52
CA PRO A 214 -30.38 2.29 -15.23
C PRO A 214 -31.79 2.49 -15.81
N GLY A 215 -32.29 1.47 -16.51
CA GLY A 215 -33.62 1.48 -17.12
C GLY A 215 -33.76 2.34 -18.39
N TYR A 216 -32.67 2.89 -18.95
CA TYR A 216 -32.69 3.56 -20.25
C TYR A 216 -32.32 2.60 -21.38
N ASP A 217 -33.21 2.44 -22.35
CA ASP A 217 -32.95 1.73 -23.60
C ASP A 217 -32.66 2.71 -24.74
N ILE A 218 -31.54 2.51 -25.44
CA ILE A 218 -31.13 3.35 -26.58
C ILE A 218 -32.16 3.19 -27.72
N PRO A 219 -32.75 4.29 -28.24
CA PRO A 219 -33.70 4.21 -29.35
C PRO A 219 -33.08 3.58 -30.60
N SER A 220 -33.54 2.38 -30.98
CA SER A 220 -33.09 1.72 -32.21
C SER A 220 -33.52 2.52 -33.44
N ALA A 221 -32.61 2.70 -34.40
CA ALA A 221 -32.84 3.42 -35.67
C ALA A 221 -33.94 2.82 -36.60
N ARG A 222 -34.69 1.81 -36.13
CA ARG A 222 -35.82 1.18 -36.82
C ARG A 222 -37.20 1.54 -36.25
N SER A 223 -37.30 2.26 -35.12
CA SER A 223 -38.57 2.63 -34.48
C SER A 223 -38.98 4.11 -34.68
N SER A 224 -38.19 4.90 -35.40
CA SER A 224 -38.32 6.36 -35.55
C SER A 224 -39.44 6.82 -36.51
N SER A 225 -40.57 6.10 -36.59
CA SER A 225 -41.70 6.48 -37.45
C SER A 225 -42.88 7.13 -36.72
N ASN A 226 -42.87 7.19 -35.38
CA ASN A 226 -44.05 7.60 -34.57
C ASN A 226 -43.77 8.45 -33.31
N SER A 227 -42.55 8.96 -33.08
CA SER A 227 -42.30 9.87 -31.93
C SER A 227 -42.73 11.31 -32.22
N SER A 228 -43.45 11.92 -31.28
CA SER A 228 -43.95 13.29 -31.35
C SER A 228 -42.84 14.34 -31.20
N LEU A 229 -42.88 15.39 -32.02
CA LEU A 229 -41.89 16.49 -32.11
C LEU A 229 -41.67 17.34 -30.82
N SER A 230 -42.28 16.98 -29.69
CA SER A 230 -42.27 17.79 -28.45
C SER A 230 -41.11 17.52 -27.48
N SER A 231 -40.41 16.38 -27.56
CA SER A 231 -39.33 16.00 -26.61
C SER A 231 -37.90 16.34 -27.08
N LEU A 232 -37.75 16.70 -28.36
CA LEU A 232 -36.45 16.89 -29.05
C LEU A 232 -35.38 17.69 -28.26
N PRO A 233 -35.69 18.81 -27.56
CA PRO A 233 -34.69 19.56 -26.82
C PRO A 233 -34.17 18.84 -25.56
N GLU A 234 -35.03 18.09 -24.86
CA GLU A 234 -34.68 17.37 -23.64
C GLU A 234 -33.88 16.10 -23.96
N ASP A 235 -34.31 15.36 -24.98
CA ASP A 235 -33.57 14.19 -25.49
C ASP A 235 -32.14 14.58 -25.94
N VAL A 236 -31.98 15.74 -26.59
CA VAL A 236 -30.66 16.29 -26.98
C VAL A 236 -29.84 16.73 -25.77
N LYS A 237 -30.45 17.28 -24.72
CA LYS A 237 -29.74 17.62 -23.48
C LYS A 237 -29.24 16.36 -22.77
N LEU A 238 -30.10 15.35 -22.64
CA LEU A 238 -29.78 14.06 -22.03
C LEU A 238 -28.60 13.39 -22.75
N MET A 239 -28.63 13.34 -24.08
CA MET A 239 -27.51 12.78 -24.87
C MET A 239 -26.19 13.54 -24.68
N ARG A 240 -26.21 14.88 -24.52
CA ARG A 240 -25.00 15.67 -24.23
C ARG A 240 -24.44 15.37 -22.84
N ASP A 241 -25.31 15.25 -21.83
CA ASP A 241 -24.89 14.90 -20.46
C ASP A 241 -24.21 13.51 -20.45
N MET A 242 -24.78 12.53 -21.17
CA MET A 242 -24.20 11.20 -21.36
C MET A 242 -22.86 11.23 -22.11
N GLU A 243 -22.77 11.98 -23.21
CA GLU A 243 -21.54 12.16 -23.98
C GLU A 243 -20.42 12.82 -23.15
N GLN A 244 -20.76 13.79 -22.31
CA GLN A 244 -19.81 14.44 -21.40
C GLN A 244 -19.23 13.44 -20.38
N ILE A 245 -20.08 12.65 -19.74
CA ILE A 245 -19.65 11.63 -18.76
C ILE A 245 -18.77 10.58 -19.43
N TYR A 246 -19.16 10.09 -20.61
CA TYR A 246 -18.35 9.16 -21.39
C TYR A 246 -16.96 9.73 -21.72
N LYS A 247 -16.87 11.01 -22.14
CA LYS A 247 -15.59 11.69 -22.38
C LYS A 247 -14.75 11.82 -21.12
N MET A 248 -15.35 12.14 -19.97
CA MET A 248 -14.65 12.21 -18.69
C MET A 248 -14.08 10.84 -18.28
N ARG A 249 -14.89 9.78 -18.28
CA ARG A 249 -14.42 8.42 -17.97
C ARG A 249 -13.35 7.95 -18.94
N LYS A 250 -13.51 8.24 -20.24
CA LYS A 250 -12.51 7.92 -21.25
C LYS A 250 -11.17 8.59 -20.96
N ALA A 251 -11.19 9.89 -20.67
CA ALA A 251 -9.99 10.65 -20.33
C ALA A 251 -9.30 10.13 -19.05
N ARG A 252 -10.06 9.68 -18.05
CA ARG A 252 -9.54 8.98 -16.85
C ARG A 252 -8.90 7.63 -17.20
N ILE A 253 -9.61 6.76 -17.93
CA ILE A 253 -9.11 5.42 -18.27
C ILE A 253 -7.82 5.49 -19.09
N GLU A 254 -7.76 6.40 -20.07
CA GLU A 254 -6.62 6.63 -20.97
C GLU A 254 -5.50 7.49 -20.35
N GLY A 255 -5.67 8.05 -19.14
CA GLY A 255 -4.71 8.95 -18.49
C GLY A 255 -4.64 10.37 -19.08
N THR A 256 -5.37 10.66 -20.16
CA THR A 256 -5.36 11.98 -20.84
C THR A 256 -6.07 13.07 -20.04
N GLY A 257 -6.95 12.73 -19.09
CA GLY A 257 -7.66 13.68 -18.23
C GLY A 257 -6.77 14.37 -17.18
N VAL A 258 -5.55 13.85 -17.02
CA VAL A 258 -4.51 14.35 -16.12
C VAL A 258 -3.49 15.17 -16.91
N SER A 259 -3.11 14.77 -18.12
CA SER A 259 -2.13 15.52 -18.93
C SER A 259 -2.73 16.78 -19.58
N SER A 260 -2.24 17.96 -19.15
CA SER A 260 -2.58 19.26 -19.75
C SER A 260 -1.55 19.76 -20.77
N GLN A 261 -0.56 18.93 -21.14
CA GLN A 261 0.38 19.18 -22.24
C GLN A 261 0.66 17.90 -23.05
N VAL A 262 -0.18 17.64 -24.06
CA VAL A 262 0.22 16.82 -25.22
C VAL A 262 -0.18 17.59 -26.47
N ASP A 263 0.81 17.85 -27.32
CA ASP A 263 0.61 18.41 -28.65
C ASP A 263 -0.19 17.41 -29.51
N LEU A 264 -1.41 17.80 -29.89
CA LEU A 264 -2.42 16.93 -30.50
C LEU A 264 -2.00 16.37 -31.88
N PHE A 265 -0.86 16.83 -32.43
CA PHE A 265 -0.34 16.44 -33.74
C PHE A 265 0.88 15.50 -33.70
N ALA A 266 1.38 15.11 -32.53
CA ALA A 266 2.52 14.19 -32.42
C ALA A 266 2.26 12.78 -33.04
N GLN A 267 1.00 12.37 -33.20
CA GLN A 267 0.61 11.06 -33.76
C GLN A 267 0.87 10.89 -35.28
N LEU A 268 1.46 11.86 -35.97
CA LEU A 268 1.89 11.71 -37.37
C LEU A 268 3.33 11.18 -37.54
N SER A 269 4.06 10.93 -36.44
CA SER A 269 5.48 10.56 -36.46
C SER A 269 5.75 9.13 -35.96
N SER A 270 5.25 8.13 -36.68
CA SER A 270 5.57 6.71 -36.45
C SER A 270 6.56 6.17 -37.49
N PRO A 271 7.84 5.91 -37.14
CA PRO A 271 8.71 5.08 -37.96
C PRO A 271 8.48 3.59 -37.66
N SER A 272 8.04 2.83 -38.66
CA SER A 272 7.86 1.39 -38.55
C SER A 272 9.21 0.65 -38.54
N LEU A 273 9.54 0.01 -37.43
CA LEU A 273 10.71 -0.87 -37.33
C LEU A 273 10.41 -2.27 -37.87
N SER A 274 10.52 -2.41 -39.20
CA SER A 274 10.66 -3.73 -39.83
C SER A 274 12.11 -4.21 -39.71
N SER A 275 12.27 -5.49 -39.40
CA SER A 275 13.57 -6.13 -39.19
C SER A 275 14.42 -6.22 -40.46
N LYS A 276 15.75 -6.03 -40.31
CA LYS A 276 16.76 -6.80 -41.05
C LYS A 276 18.14 -6.71 -40.43
N SER A 277 18.80 -7.86 -40.41
CA SER A 277 20.16 -8.09 -39.92
C SER A 277 21.22 -7.68 -40.94
N SER A 278 22.27 -6.99 -40.50
CA SER A 278 23.65 -7.17 -41.01
C SER A 278 24.68 -6.33 -40.23
N LEU A 279 25.71 -7.01 -39.72
CA LEU A 279 27.07 -6.47 -39.55
C LEU A 279 27.70 -6.35 -40.96
N PRO A 280 28.66 -5.44 -41.24
CA PRO A 280 29.98 -5.47 -40.56
C PRO A 280 30.81 -4.17 -40.45
N SER A 281 31.93 -4.32 -39.71
CA SER A 281 33.28 -3.72 -39.89
C SER A 281 33.55 -2.20 -39.75
N PHE A 282 34.41 -1.90 -38.77
CA PHE A 282 35.51 -0.92 -38.75
C PHE A 282 35.80 -0.06 -39.99
N GLN A 283 35.99 1.25 -39.77
CA GLN A 283 37.16 1.96 -40.29
C GLN A 283 37.55 3.18 -39.43
N ASP A 284 38.86 3.45 -39.37
CA ASP A 284 39.48 4.57 -38.63
C ASP A 284 39.24 5.93 -39.28
N THR A 285 39.16 6.97 -38.43
CA THR A 285 39.69 8.36 -38.56
C THR A 285 38.97 9.24 -37.53
N GLY A 286 39.56 10.21 -36.85
CA GLY A 286 40.95 10.68 -36.84
C GLY A 286 41.02 12.05 -36.16
N ALA A 287 41.46 12.08 -34.89
CA ALA A 287 41.89 13.23 -34.08
C ALA A 287 41.28 14.64 -34.28
N GLN A 288 40.75 15.22 -33.19
CA GLN A 288 41.28 16.49 -32.69
C GLN A 288 40.99 16.71 -31.20
N SER A 289 41.77 17.58 -30.55
CA SER A 289 41.89 17.67 -29.08
C SER A 289 41.49 19.02 -28.52
N SER A 290 40.83 19.03 -27.36
CA SER A 290 40.91 20.14 -26.39
C SER A 290 40.59 19.65 -24.98
N ARG A 291 41.49 19.96 -24.03
CA ARG A 291 41.39 19.63 -22.59
C ARG A 291 40.75 20.81 -21.79
N PRO A 292 40.52 20.69 -20.46
CA PRO A 292 39.26 21.16 -19.86
C PRO A 292 39.32 22.59 -19.27
N GLY A 293 38.14 23.20 -19.16
CA GLY A 293 37.91 24.40 -18.37
C GLY A 293 37.41 24.07 -16.96
N THR A 294 38.18 24.45 -15.94
CA THR A 294 37.78 24.41 -14.52
C THR A 294 36.78 25.53 -14.19
N MET A 295 35.69 25.22 -13.50
CA MET A 295 34.98 26.18 -12.63
C MET A 295 34.47 25.54 -11.34
N SER A 296 34.53 26.32 -10.26
CA SER A 296 34.34 25.93 -8.86
C SER A 296 32.85 25.85 -8.43
N PRO A 297 32.52 25.15 -7.33
CA PRO A 297 31.14 25.07 -6.85
C PRO A 297 30.67 26.38 -6.18
N PRO A 298 29.38 26.74 -6.28
CA PRO A 298 28.81 27.84 -5.51
C PRO A 298 28.55 27.41 -4.06
N VAL A 299 29.28 28.01 -3.12
CA VAL A 299 28.99 27.91 -1.69
C VAL A 299 27.79 28.80 -1.36
N ALA A 300 26.66 28.22 -0.96
CA ALA A 300 25.59 28.93 -0.27
C ALA A 300 25.78 28.79 1.24
N ALA A 301 25.86 29.91 1.96
CA ALA A 301 26.25 29.94 3.36
C ALA A 301 25.08 29.71 4.33
N ASN A 302 25.39 29.13 5.50
CA ASN A 302 24.47 28.97 6.63
C ASN A 302 23.83 30.30 7.08
N ALA A 303 22.51 30.43 6.94
CA ALA A 303 21.76 31.57 7.48
C ALA A 303 20.27 31.24 7.74
N ALA A 304 19.98 30.22 8.58
CA ALA A 304 18.61 29.81 8.91
C ALA A 304 18.38 29.55 10.42
N PHE A 305 19.01 30.35 11.30
CA PHE A 305 18.80 30.30 12.76
C PHE A 305 18.15 31.59 13.32
N THR A 306 17.10 32.09 12.68
CA THR A 306 16.21 33.12 13.24
C THR A 306 14.80 33.03 12.64
N ARG A 307 13.87 32.38 13.33
CA ARG A 307 12.44 32.73 13.25
C ARG A 307 12.06 33.39 14.57
N LYS A 308 11.63 34.65 14.51
CA LYS A 308 11.34 35.47 15.69
C LYS A 308 10.10 34.97 16.41
N ASN A 309 10.20 34.85 17.74
CA ASN A 309 9.02 34.99 18.60
C ASN A 309 8.55 36.45 18.57
N ASN A 310 7.24 36.64 18.59
CA ASN A 310 6.46 37.75 19.18
C ASN A 310 4.98 37.35 18.98
N GLU A 311 4.04 37.59 19.89
CA GLU A 311 4.11 38.07 21.27
C GLU A 311 2.84 37.60 22.01
N SER A 312 2.88 37.49 23.33
CA SER A 312 1.81 36.96 24.18
C SER A 312 0.69 37.97 24.46
N LEU A 313 -0.57 37.51 24.53
CA LEU A 313 -1.61 38.15 25.36
C LEU A 313 -2.53 37.14 26.07
N SER A 314 -2.55 37.27 27.40
CA SER A 314 -3.61 36.98 28.38
C SER A 314 -4.49 35.72 28.27
N GLU A 315 -4.39 34.90 29.32
CA GLU A 315 -5.45 34.03 29.83
C GLU A 315 -6.66 34.88 30.29
N GLU A 316 -7.89 34.45 29.97
CA GLU A 316 -9.06 34.67 30.83
C GLU A 316 -9.89 33.39 30.87
N GLU A 317 -10.21 32.91 32.08
CA GLU A 317 -11.13 31.80 32.29
C GLU A 317 -12.57 32.29 32.08
N ALA A 318 -13.28 31.70 31.11
CA ALA A 318 -14.73 31.86 30.97
C ALA A 318 -15.40 30.50 31.16
N ALA A 319 -15.98 30.29 32.34
CA ALA A 319 -16.93 29.21 32.56
C ALA A 319 -18.30 29.65 32.02
N ASP A 320 -18.82 28.95 31.03
CA ASP A 320 -20.24 29.00 30.69
C ASP A 320 -20.85 27.60 30.73
N ASN A 321 -21.97 27.50 31.45
CA ASN A 321 -22.82 26.32 31.46
C ASN A 321 -23.84 26.50 30.34
N ASP A 322 -23.80 25.65 29.31
CA ASP A 322 -24.95 25.47 28.42
C ASP A 322 -25.49 24.05 28.55
N GLU A 323 -26.57 23.97 29.32
CA GLU A 323 -27.46 22.82 29.46
C GLU A 323 -28.21 22.61 28.14
N PHE A 324 -27.88 21.56 27.38
CA PHE A 324 -28.63 21.18 26.19
C PHE A 324 -29.17 19.75 26.26
N SER A 325 -30.44 19.59 25.91
CA SER A 325 -31.27 18.44 26.27
C SER A 325 -30.91 17.15 25.53
N ASP A 326 -30.87 16.04 26.27
CA ASP A 326 -30.84 14.69 25.72
C ASP A 326 -32.15 14.37 24.97
N ALA A 327 -32.07 14.34 23.64
CA ALA A 327 -33.11 13.87 22.75
C ALA A 327 -32.71 12.49 22.20
N GLY A 328 -32.91 11.45 23.02
CA GLY A 328 -32.58 10.08 22.66
C GLY A 328 -33.46 9.56 21.52
N ASP A 329 -32.83 9.10 20.43
CA ASP A 329 -33.49 8.44 19.31
C ASP A 329 -32.90 7.03 19.13
N SER A 330 -33.62 6.03 19.66
CA SER A 330 -33.20 4.64 19.65
C SER A 330 -33.84 3.89 18.47
N PHE A 331 -33.05 3.60 17.44
CA PHE A 331 -33.50 2.78 16.32
C PHE A 331 -33.60 1.31 16.71
N ALA A 332 -34.82 0.88 17.05
CA ALA A 332 -35.12 -0.49 17.43
C ALA A 332 -34.99 -1.47 16.25
N VAL A 333 -34.13 -2.47 16.39
CA VAL A 333 -34.05 -3.62 15.48
C VAL A 333 -35.21 -4.58 15.78
N SER A 334 -36.15 -4.71 14.84
CA SER A 334 -37.35 -5.55 15.00
C SER A 334 -37.07 -7.02 14.66
N ASN A 335 -36.75 -7.83 15.67
CA ASN A 335 -36.86 -9.29 15.57
C ASN A 335 -38.21 -9.75 16.18
N PRO A 336 -39.11 -10.40 15.43
CA PRO A 336 -40.33 -10.95 16.00
C PRO A 336 -40.08 -12.36 16.57
N THR A 337 -40.16 -12.51 17.89
CA THR A 337 -40.25 -13.81 18.57
C THR A 337 -41.69 -14.13 18.98
N MET A 338 -42.00 -15.44 19.00
CA MET A 338 -43.35 -16.00 19.17
C MET A 338 -43.98 -15.77 20.55
N ASN A 339 -45.32 -15.81 20.59
CA ASN A 339 -46.11 -16.23 21.75
C ASN A 339 -47.02 -17.41 21.36
N GLU A 340 -47.14 -18.41 22.24
CA GLU A 340 -48.13 -19.51 22.17
C GLU A 340 -49.48 -19.04 22.77
N TYR A 341 -50.67 -19.68 22.71
CA TYR A 341 -51.23 -21.00 22.32
C TYR A 341 -52.73 -20.76 21.94
N PRO A 342 -53.66 -21.74 21.73
CA PRO A 342 -53.57 -23.21 21.70
C PRO A 342 -54.14 -23.94 20.44
N GLY A 343 -53.64 -25.16 20.26
CA GLY A 343 -54.10 -26.33 19.47
C GLY A 343 -55.42 -26.35 18.66
N ASN A 344 -55.31 -26.87 17.42
CA ASN A 344 -55.75 -28.25 17.14
C ASN A 344 -55.12 -28.82 15.84
N ARG A 345 -55.11 -30.16 15.73
CA ARG A 345 -54.59 -30.93 14.56
C ARG A 345 -55.52 -30.78 13.34
N GLU A 346 -54.95 -30.74 12.13
CA GLU A 346 -55.08 -31.83 11.13
C GLU A 346 -54.16 -31.62 9.92
N SER A 347 -53.91 -32.70 9.18
CA SER A 347 -53.01 -32.77 8.03
C SER A 347 -53.71 -32.42 6.70
N LEU A 348 -52.96 -32.05 5.67
CA LEU A 348 -52.93 -32.74 4.35
C LEU A 348 -52.00 -32.06 3.31
N THR A 349 -51.66 -32.83 2.28
CA THR A 349 -50.66 -32.60 1.23
C THR A 349 -51.03 -31.55 0.16
N PRO A 350 -50.05 -30.92 -0.52
CA PRO A 350 -50.29 -30.18 -1.77
C PRO A 350 -50.48 -31.14 -2.97
N PRO A 351 -51.27 -30.78 -3.99
CA PRO A 351 -51.62 -31.66 -5.10
C PRO A 351 -50.63 -31.61 -6.29
N THR A 352 -50.28 -32.79 -6.80
CA THR A 352 -49.55 -33.04 -8.06
C THR A 352 -50.51 -33.16 -9.25
N THR A 353 -50.12 -32.73 -10.45
CA THR A 353 -50.47 -33.35 -11.75
C THR A 353 -49.54 -32.80 -12.86
N GLN A 354 -49.33 -33.37 -14.06
CA GLN A 354 -49.22 -34.75 -14.65
C GLN A 354 -48.91 -34.55 -16.17
N PHE A 355 -48.20 -35.38 -16.93
CA PHE A 355 -47.22 -36.47 -16.71
C PHE A 355 -46.46 -36.68 -18.06
N GLY A 356 -45.26 -37.31 -18.12
CA GLY A 356 -44.54 -37.48 -19.39
C GLY A 356 -43.27 -38.34 -19.34
N SER A 357 -43.44 -39.65 -19.18
CA SER A 357 -42.36 -40.65 -18.99
C SER A 357 -41.74 -41.19 -20.29
N ILE A 358 -40.46 -41.58 -20.23
CA ILE A 358 -39.90 -42.86 -20.72
C ILE A 358 -38.54 -43.09 -20.02
N SER A 359 -38.09 -44.34 -19.89
CA SER A 359 -37.09 -44.78 -18.90
C SER A 359 -36.05 -45.75 -19.49
N ILE A 360 -34.87 -45.83 -18.83
CA ILE A 360 -33.88 -46.94 -18.86
C ILE A 360 -33.05 -47.11 -20.17
N ASN A 361 -31.71 -46.96 -20.14
CA ASN A 361 -30.79 -48.08 -19.84
C ASN A 361 -29.27 -47.69 -19.73
N GLU A 362 -28.45 -48.65 -19.31
CA GLU A 362 -27.00 -48.60 -19.05
C GLU A 362 -26.10 -48.47 -20.30
N GLY A 363 -24.81 -48.13 -20.12
CA GLY A 363 -23.75 -48.45 -21.09
C GLY A 363 -22.63 -47.42 -21.26
N ALA A 364 -21.38 -47.87 -21.41
CA ALA A 364 -20.18 -47.01 -21.46
C ALA A 364 -19.65 -46.70 -22.88
N LYS A 365 -18.84 -45.62 -22.97
CA LYS A 365 -17.92 -45.19 -24.06
C LYS A 365 -18.55 -44.56 -25.33
N GLY A 366 -18.05 -43.37 -25.70
CA GLY A 366 -18.05 -42.90 -27.10
C GLY A 366 -18.28 -41.40 -27.35
N SER A 367 -17.24 -40.58 -27.20
CA SER A 367 -16.96 -39.26 -27.80
C SER A 367 -18.05 -38.25 -28.24
N SER A 368 -17.73 -36.98 -27.92
CA SER A 368 -17.92 -35.76 -28.72
C SER A 368 -19.32 -35.20 -29.00
N ALA A 369 -19.69 -34.17 -28.23
CA ALA A 369 -20.39 -32.98 -28.72
C ALA A 369 -19.66 -31.75 -28.15
N GLY A 370 -19.43 -30.72 -28.98
CA GLY A 370 -18.39 -29.72 -28.73
C GLY A 370 -18.70 -28.69 -27.65
N SER A 371 -17.72 -28.43 -26.79
CA SER A 371 -17.62 -27.14 -26.10
C SER A 371 -17.34 -26.05 -27.14
N ILE A 372 -18.25 -25.09 -27.29
CA ILE A 372 -18.02 -23.93 -28.15
C ILE A 372 -17.07 -22.98 -27.40
N VAL A 373 -15.78 -23.20 -27.59
CA VAL A 373 -14.73 -22.23 -27.29
C VAL A 373 -14.78 -21.14 -28.37
N THR A 374 -15.52 -20.06 -28.12
CA THR A 374 -15.31 -18.80 -28.88
C THR A 374 -14.07 -18.11 -28.34
N GLY A 375 -12.91 -18.59 -28.77
CA GLY A 375 -11.69 -17.79 -28.73
C GLY A 375 -11.74 -16.79 -29.88
N GLU A 376 -12.12 -15.54 -29.60
CA GLU A 376 -11.87 -14.42 -30.51
C GLU A 376 -10.82 -13.51 -29.87
N SER A 377 -9.59 -13.66 -30.36
CA SER A 377 -8.55 -12.65 -30.21
C SER A 377 -8.97 -11.42 -31.04
N SER A 378 -9.57 -10.43 -30.39
CA SER A 378 -9.81 -9.11 -30.96
C SER A 378 -8.88 -8.10 -30.30
N THR A 379 -8.19 -7.31 -31.14
CA THR A 379 -7.31 -6.22 -30.73
C THR A 379 -8.12 -5.07 -30.13
N GLY A 380 -8.45 -5.13 -28.84
CA GLY A 380 -9.38 -4.19 -28.19
C GLY A 380 -9.26 -4.03 -26.68
N GLY A 381 -8.10 -4.31 -26.08
CA GLY A 381 -7.91 -4.31 -24.63
C GLY A 381 -8.18 -2.97 -23.92
N SER A 382 -7.79 -1.84 -24.54
CA SER A 382 -7.90 -0.49 -23.92
C SER A 382 -9.33 -0.07 -23.54
N ASN A 383 -10.35 -0.61 -24.22
CA ASN A 383 -11.73 -0.12 -24.11
C ASN A 383 -12.59 -0.90 -23.11
N ALA A 384 -12.10 -1.99 -22.53
CA ALA A 384 -12.91 -2.90 -21.70
C ALA A 384 -13.55 -2.23 -20.47
N HIS A 385 -12.87 -1.25 -19.86
CA HIS A 385 -13.35 -0.51 -18.69
C HIS A 385 -14.38 0.60 -19.03
N LEU A 386 -14.49 1.03 -20.30
CA LEU A 386 -15.50 2.02 -20.73
C LEU A 386 -16.94 1.48 -20.62
N TYR A 387 -17.08 0.16 -20.50
CA TYR A 387 -18.36 -0.55 -20.47
C TYR A 387 -18.79 -0.96 -19.05
N VAL A 388 -18.11 -0.43 -18.03
CA VAL A 388 -18.48 -0.55 -16.62
C VAL A 388 -19.08 0.79 -16.16
N SER A 389 -20.19 0.74 -15.40
CA SER A 389 -20.81 1.92 -14.78
C SER A 389 -19.88 2.53 -13.74
N THR A 390 -19.76 3.86 -13.67
CA THR A 390 -18.96 4.54 -12.61
C THR A 390 -19.40 4.09 -11.23
N ILE A 391 -20.71 3.98 -11.02
CA ILE A 391 -21.31 3.69 -9.72
C ILE A 391 -21.11 2.22 -9.35
N ASP A 392 -21.27 1.31 -10.31
CA ASP A 392 -21.02 -0.11 -10.07
C ASP A 392 -19.52 -0.38 -9.88
N GLU A 393 -18.64 0.26 -10.66
CA GLU A 393 -17.18 0.24 -10.47
C GLU A 393 -16.81 0.73 -9.06
N PHE A 394 -17.32 1.88 -8.64
CA PHE A 394 -17.05 2.48 -7.32
C PHE A 394 -17.52 1.58 -6.18
N ILE A 395 -18.75 1.05 -6.23
CA ILE A 395 -19.29 0.15 -5.21
C ILE A 395 -18.42 -1.12 -5.09
N HIS A 396 -18.10 -1.75 -6.22
CA HIS A 396 -17.29 -2.97 -6.21
C HIS A 396 -15.86 -2.69 -5.71
N SER A 397 -15.18 -1.69 -6.27
CA SER A 397 -13.77 -1.42 -5.96
C SER A 397 -13.57 -0.85 -4.56
N GLY A 398 -14.46 0.01 -4.07
CA GLY A 398 -14.38 0.59 -2.72
C GLY A 398 -14.58 -0.45 -1.63
N VAL A 399 -15.58 -1.34 -1.80
CA VAL A 399 -15.82 -2.44 -0.85
C VAL A 399 -14.68 -3.46 -0.90
N GLN A 400 -14.19 -3.81 -2.09
CA GLN A 400 -13.10 -4.78 -2.23
C GLN A 400 -11.76 -4.25 -1.68
N LEU A 401 -11.44 -2.97 -1.89
CA LEU A 401 -10.30 -2.31 -1.26
C LEU A 401 -10.44 -2.31 0.27
N CYS A 402 -11.47 -1.64 0.79
CA CYS A 402 -11.58 -1.37 2.22
C CYS A 402 -11.68 -2.66 3.04
N PHE A 403 -12.48 -3.63 2.59
CA PHE A 403 -12.57 -4.93 3.25
C PHE A 403 -11.30 -5.75 3.03
N GLY A 404 -10.69 -5.70 1.84
CA GLY A 404 -9.43 -6.39 1.54
C GLY A 404 -8.29 -5.96 2.48
N ILE A 405 -8.10 -4.64 2.65
CA ILE A 405 -7.14 -4.07 3.61
C ILE A 405 -7.47 -4.54 5.03
N LEU A 406 -8.73 -4.43 5.47
CA LEU A 406 -9.13 -4.86 6.82
C LEU A 406 -8.82 -6.33 7.07
N GLN A 407 -9.11 -7.22 6.11
CA GLN A 407 -8.84 -8.65 6.23
C GLN A 407 -7.33 -8.95 6.33
N VAL A 408 -6.50 -8.32 5.49
CA VAL A 408 -5.04 -8.47 5.55
C VAL A 408 -4.48 -7.91 6.87
N VAL A 409 -4.83 -6.67 7.25
CA VAL A 409 -4.33 -6.04 8.48
C VAL A 409 -4.74 -6.83 9.73
N LEU A 410 -6.00 -7.26 9.83
CA LEU A 410 -6.47 -8.08 10.95
C LEU A 410 -5.77 -9.45 11.00
N SER A 411 -5.40 -10.03 9.86
CA SER A 411 -4.63 -11.29 9.81
C SER A 411 -3.21 -11.12 10.35
N LEU A 412 -2.59 -9.94 10.19
CA LEU A 412 -1.21 -9.67 10.62
C LEU A 412 -1.06 -9.49 12.13
N ILE A 413 -2.12 -9.10 12.85
CA ILE A 413 -2.08 -8.86 14.31
C ILE A 413 -1.64 -10.12 15.08
N PRO A 414 -0.67 -10.03 16.02
CA PRO A 414 -0.24 -11.18 16.82
C PRO A 414 -1.36 -11.73 17.72
N PRO A 415 -1.46 -13.06 17.96
CA PRO A 415 -2.53 -13.67 18.76
C PRO A 415 -2.68 -13.12 20.18
N ALA A 416 -1.58 -12.68 20.80
CA ALA A 416 -1.59 -12.06 22.13
C ALA A 416 -2.45 -10.79 22.19
N ILE A 417 -2.40 -9.95 21.14
CA ILE A 417 -3.21 -8.73 20.99
C ILE A 417 -4.59 -9.08 20.40
N GLY A 418 -4.62 -10.05 19.47
CA GLY A 418 -5.82 -10.52 18.78
C GLY A 418 -6.94 -11.02 19.72
N LYS A 419 -6.61 -11.48 20.93
CA LYS A 419 -7.62 -11.83 21.95
C LYS A 419 -8.58 -10.68 22.26
N VAL A 420 -8.11 -9.43 22.34
CA VAL A 420 -8.97 -8.27 22.61
C VAL A 420 -9.90 -7.97 21.43
N LEU A 421 -9.41 -8.12 20.18
CA LEU A 421 -10.22 -7.93 18.97
C LEU A 421 -11.21 -9.07 18.70
N SER A 422 -10.87 -10.30 19.10
CA SER A 422 -11.76 -11.46 19.00
C SER A 422 -13.01 -11.33 19.88
N ILE A 423 -12.92 -10.62 21.02
CA ILE A 423 -14.07 -10.28 21.88
C ILE A 423 -15.06 -9.34 21.16
N VAL A 424 -14.59 -8.57 20.17
CA VAL A 424 -15.43 -7.68 19.33
C VAL A 424 -16.01 -8.43 18.11
N GLY A 425 -15.49 -9.62 17.80
CA GLY A 425 -15.96 -10.51 16.73
C GLY A 425 -15.17 -10.47 15.43
N PHE A 426 -13.97 -9.88 15.41
CA PHE A 426 -13.14 -9.82 14.21
C PHE A 426 -12.20 -11.03 14.09
N LYS A 427 -12.15 -11.64 12.90
CA LYS A 427 -11.10 -12.56 12.47
C LYS A 427 -10.70 -12.19 11.05
N GLY A 428 -9.45 -11.80 10.85
CA GLY A 428 -8.91 -11.51 9.52
C GLY A 428 -8.63 -12.79 8.73
N ASP A 429 -8.96 -12.79 7.44
CA ASP A 429 -8.60 -13.80 6.47
C ASP A 429 -7.66 -13.20 5.41
N ARG A 430 -6.37 -13.52 5.53
CA ARG A 430 -5.33 -13.03 4.62
C ARG A 430 -5.58 -13.39 3.17
N GLU A 431 -6.05 -14.62 2.89
CA GLU A 431 -6.20 -15.09 1.52
C GLU A 431 -7.38 -14.39 0.84
N THR A 432 -8.54 -14.33 1.51
CA THR A 432 -9.68 -13.55 1.03
C THR A 432 -9.30 -12.08 0.84
N GLY A 433 -8.56 -11.48 1.79
CA GLY A 433 -8.09 -10.11 1.69
C GLY A 433 -7.21 -9.86 0.45
N LEU A 434 -6.21 -10.72 0.21
CA LEU A 434 -5.33 -10.62 -0.95
C LEU A 434 -6.08 -10.85 -2.28
N ARG A 435 -7.03 -11.79 -2.35
CA ARG A 435 -7.88 -11.99 -3.54
C ARG A 435 -8.66 -10.72 -3.89
N MET A 436 -9.17 -10.00 -2.88
CA MET A 436 -9.94 -8.77 -3.07
C MET A 436 -9.04 -7.61 -3.53
N LEU A 437 -7.86 -7.45 -2.93
CA LEU A 437 -6.88 -6.45 -3.36
C LEU A 437 -6.37 -6.69 -4.79
N TRP A 438 -5.95 -7.91 -5.12
CA TRP A 438 -5.52 -8.26 -6.47
C TRP A 438 -6.62 -8.07 -7.52
N ARG A 439 -7.86 -8.49 -7.22
CA ARG A 439 -9.01 -8.24 -8.09
C ARG A 439 -9.19 -6.74 -8.33
N THR A 440 -9.21 -5.93 -7.27
CA THR A 440 -9.38 -4.48 -7.36
C THR A 440 -8.29 -3.80 -8.18
N ALA A 441 -7.01 -4.12 -7.91
CA ALA A 441 -5.86 -3.54 -8.60
C ALA A 441 -5.79 -3.90 -10.10
N ILE A 442 -6.36 -5.05 -10.50
CA ILE A 442 -6.46 -5.45 -11.89
C ILE A 442 -7.66 -4.78 -12.57
N THR A 443 -8.86 -4.91 -11.98
CA THR A 443 -10.12 -4.65 -12.70
C THR A 443 -10.67 -3.23 -12.57
N ALA A 444 -10.21 -2.43 -11.59
CA ALA A 444 -10.64 -1.05 -11.41
C ALA A 444 -9.69 -0.04 -12.08
N ARG A 445 -10.23 1.08 -12.57
CA ARG A 445 -9.49 2.22 -13.16
C ARG A 445 -9.69 3.51 -12.38
N ASN A 446 -9.85 3.40 -11.06
CA ASN A 446 -10.06 4.51 -10.15
C ASN A 446 -9.08 4.43 -8.97
N ILE A 447 -9.12 5.44 -8.09
CA ILE A 447 -8.28 5.54 -6.88
C ILE A 447 -8.20 4.22 -6.09
N HIS A 448 -9.27 3.42 -6.04
CA HIS A 448 -9.26 2.16 -5.29
C HIS A 448 -8.37 1.07 -5.91
N GLY A 449 -8.26 1.02 -7.25
CA GLY A 449 -7.35 0.11 -7.94
C GLY A 449 -5.89 0.45 -7.62
N GLU A 450 -5.56 1.74 -7.63
CA GLU A 450 -4.21 2.25 -7.42
C GLU A 450 -3.82 2.20 -5.93
N LEU A 451 -4.76 2.43 -5.00
CA LEU A 451 -4.56 2.15 -3.57
C LEU A 451 -4.42 0.66 -3.27
N ALA A 452 -5.18 -0.21 -3.95
CA ALA A 452 -5.01 -1.66 -3.80
C ALA A 452 -3.62 -2.10 -4.29
N LEU A 453 -3.14 -1.55 -5.41
CA LEU A 453 -1.77 -1.73 -5.89
C LEU A 453 -0.74 -1.29 -4.85
N LEU A 454 -0.87 -0.09 -4.26
CA LEU A 454 0.03 0.40 -3.21
C LEU A 454 0.01 -0.51 -1.98
N CYS A 455 -1.15 -1.01 -1.54
CA CYS A 455 -1.25 -1.98 -0.45
C CYS A 455 -0.54 -3.30 -0.78
N LEU A 456 -0.68 -3.81 -2.01
CA LEU A 456 0.02 -5.02 -2.46
C LEU A 456 1.54 -4.79 -2.48
N LEU A 457 2.02 -3.68 -3.06
CA LEU A 457 3.45 -3.34 -3.10
C LEU A 457 4.04 -3.17 -1.70
N VAL A 458 3.33 -2.54 -0.76
CA VAL A 458 3.77 -2.43 0.64
C VAL A 458 3.79 -3.81 1.33
N PHE A 459 2.89 -4.71 0.96
CA PHE A 459 2.78 -6.05 1.54
C PHE A 459 3.84 -7.04 1.00
N TYR A 460 4.16 -7.00 -0.30
CA TYR A 460 5.15 -7.87 -0.94
C TYR A 460 6.57 -7.28 -0.94
N ASP A 461 6.73 -6.02 -1.39
CA ASP A 461 8.02 -5.39 -1.70
C ASP A 461 8.44 -4.28 -0.69
N GLY A 462 7.56 -3.98 0.28
CA GLY A 462 7.71 -2.86 1.21
C GLY A 462 8.91 -2.95 2.17
N PRO A 463 9.22 -1.86 2.89
CA PRO A 463 10.33 -1.83 3.85
C PRO A 463 10.08 -2.71 5.10
N ILE A 464 8.84 -3.14 5.34
CA ILE A 464 8.47 -4.07 6.40
C ILE A 464 8.23 -5.43 5.77
N GLN A 465 8.95 -6.45 6.22
CA GLN A 465 8.83 -7.82 5.71
C GLN A 465 7.56 -8.48 6.28
N PHE A 466 6.43 -8.32 5.58
CA PHE A 466 5.16 -8.99 5.92
C PHE A 466 5.07 -10.43 5.40
N ILE A 467 5.99 -10.84 4.51
CA ILE A 467 6.07 -12.17 3.90
C ILE A 467 7.51 -12.65 3.93
N ASP A 468 7.71 -13.93 4.22
CA ASP A 468 9.01 -14.57 4.03
C ASP A 468 9.09 -15.23 2.64
N VAL A 469 9.89 -14.65 1.75
CA VAL A 469 10.17 -15.18 0.41
C VAL A 469 11.40 -16.11 0.37
N GLY A 470 12.16 -16.22 1.48
CA GLY A 470 13.35 -17.07 1.54
C GLY A 470 13.02 -18.57 1.67
N PHE A 471 11.84 -18.90 2.19
CA PHE A 471 11.33 -20.27 2.21
C PHE A 471 10.58 -20.57 0.90
N GLN A 472 11.29 -21.19 -0.06
CA GLN A 472 10.76 -21.62 -1.35
C GLN A 472 11.16 -23.08 -1.62
N LEU A 473 10.20 -23.89 -2.11
CA LEU A 473 10.46 -25.28 -2.48
C LEU A 473 11.38 -25.32 -3.72
N PRO A 474 12.37 -26.22 -3.79
CA PRO A 474 13.23 -26.36 -4.95
C PRO A 474 12.42 -26.60 -6.23
N GLY A 475 12.77 -25.92 -7.33
CA GLY A 475 12.08 -26.05 -8.62
C GLY A 475 10.84 -25.15 -8.76
N HIS A 476 10.39 -24.51 -7.67
CA HIS A 476 9.30 -23.52 -7.69
C HIS A 476 9.79 -22.07 -7.80
N GLU A 477 11.02 -21.84 -8.28
CA GLU A 477 11.55 -20.50 -8.51
C GLU A 477 10.76 -19.75 -9.59
N ASP A 478 10.57 -18.44 -9.43
CA ASP A 478 9.84 -17.59 -10.41
C ASP A 478 10.41 -17.70 -11.83
N SER A 479 11.72 -17.98 -11.95
CA SER A 479 12.43 -18.20 -13.22
C SER A 479 11.94 -19.41 -14.04
N ASN A 480 11.25 -20.35 -13.40
CA ASN A 480 10.83 -21.60 -14.03
C ASN A 480 9.40 -21.51 -14.62
N ILE A 481 8.71 -20.38 -14.40
CA ILE A 481 7.32 -20.17 -14.80
C ILE A 481 7.28 -19.48 -16.16
N SER A 482 6.94 -20.24 -17.22
CA SER A 482 6.80 -19.70 -18.58
C SER A 482 5.47 -19.01 -18.84
N ASP A 483 4.39 -19.55 -18.28
CA ASP A 483 3.01 -19.22 -18.67
C ASP A 483 2.44 -18.10 -17.79
N VAL A 484 3.05 -16.91 -17.89
CA VAL A 484 2.65 -15.72 -17.12
C VAL A 484 1.40 -15.08 -17.73
N LEU A 485 0.34 -14.89 -16.92
CA LEU A 485 -0.87 -14.21 -17.37
C LEU A 485 -0.59 -12.71 -17.63
N LEU A 486 -1.01 -12.20 -18.79
CA LEU A 486 -1.04 -10.76 -19.05
C LEU A 486 -2.26 -10.15 -18.33
N ILE A 487 -2.02 -9.28 -17.34
CA ILE A 487 -3.09 -8.73 -16.46
C ILE A 487 -3.35 -7.23 -16.64
N SER A 488 -2.43 -6.45 -17.20
CA SER A 488 -2.51 -4.97 -17.21
C SER A 488 -3.78 -4.38 -17.84
N GLU A 489 -4.39 -5.04 -18.82
CA GLU A 489 -5.56 -4.55 -19.56
C GLU A 489 -6.87 -5.31 -19.24
N ARG A 490 -6.90 -6.12 -18.17
CA ARG A 490 -8.06 -6.94 -17.84
C ARG A 490 -9.10 -6.19 -17.00
N SER A 491 -10.35 -6.13 -17.47
CA SER A 491 -11.48 -5.64 -16.66
C SER A 491 -12.21 -6.75 -15.86
N SER A 492 -11.68 -7.97 -15.82
CA SER A 492 -12.25 -9.13 -15.12
C SER A 492 -11.17 -10.19 -14.87
N ILE A 493 -11.27 -10.94 -13.77
CA ILE A 493 -10.30 -11.99 -13.37
C ILE A 493 -11.02 -13.09 -12.58
N SER A 494 -10.69 -14.36 -12.80
CA SER A 494 -11.28 -15.50 -12.07
C SER A 494 -10.58 -15.77 -10.73
N ASP A 495 -11.24 -16.52 -9.84
CA ASP A 495 -10.65 -16.90 -8.54
C ASP A 495 -9.49 -17.91 -8.69
N GLU A 496 -9.50 -18.74 -9.74
CA GLU A 496 -8.40 -19.63 -10.12
C GLU A 496 -7.18 -18.83 -10.61
N GLU A 497 -7.40 -17.81 -11.45
CA GLU A 497 -6.35 -16.92 -11.92
C GLU A 497 -5.75 -16.10 -10.77
N LEU A 498 -6.58 -15.58 -9.85
CA LEU A 498 -6.12 -14.93 -8.62
C LEU A 498 -5.31 -15.89 -7.73
N THR A 499 -5.67 -17.17 -7.68
CA THR A 499 -4.89 -18.19 -6.93
C THR A 499 -3.50 -18.40 -7.54
N LEU A 500 -3.37 -18.35 -8.88
CA LEU A 500 -2.06 -18.39 -9.55
C LEU A 500 -1.23 -17.12 -9.28
N ILE A 501 -1.87 -15.94 -9.29
CA ILE A 501 -1.24 -14.65 -9.05
C ILE A 501 -0.70 -14.54 -7.61
N ILE A 502 -1.52 -14.92 -6.61
CA ILE A 502 -1.14 -14.87 -5.19
C ILE A 502 0.02 -15.82 -4.86
N ARG A 503 0.18 -16.92 -5.61
CA ARG A 503 1.31 -17.85 -5.46
C ARG A 503 2.64 -17.27 -5.94
N ASN A 504 2.64 -16.46 -7.00
CA ASN A 504 3.86 -15.95 -7.66
C ASN A 504 3.75 -14.42 -7.90
N PRO A 505 3.57 -13.62 -6.84
CA PRO A 505 3.18 -12.20 -6.93
C PRO A 505 4.17 -11.33 -7.71
N ASN A 506 5.47 -11.67 -7.62
CA ASN A 506 6.58 -10.95 -8.26
C ASN A 506 6.44 -10.85 -9.79
N LEU A 507 5.81 -11.84 -10.42
CA LEU A 507 5.56 -11.89 -11.87
C LEU A 507 4.44 -10.92 -12.31
N TYR A 508 3.63 -10.45 -11.37
CA TYR A 508 2.40 -9.72 -11.61
C TYR A 508 2.44 -8.27 -11.08
N THR A 509 3.06 -8.00 -9.93
CA THR A 509 3.18 -6.63 -9.38
C THR A 509 3.84 -5.68 -10.39
N LYS A 510 4.85 -6.16 -11.13
CA LYS A 510 5.54 -5.40 -12.18
C LYS A 510 4.61 -4.97 -13.31
N GLN A 511 3.64 -5.80 -13.71
CA GLN A 511 2.73 -5.52 -14.82
C GLN A 511 1.74 -4.39 -14.49
N ILE A 512 1.26 -4.34 -13.25
CA ILE A 512 0.33 -3.31 -12.77
C ILE A 512 1.07 -2.04 -12.31
N LEU A 513 2.28 -2.15 -11.75
CA LEU A 513 3.13 -0.97 -11.50
C LEU A 513 3.55 -0.24 -12.79
N ALA A 514 3.91 -0.97 -13.84
CA ALA A 514 4.24 -0.36 -15.13
C ALA A 514 3.06 0.43 -15.74
N LYS A 515 1.82 -0.06 -15.52
CA LYS A 515 0.59 0.65 -15.88
C LYS A 515 0.44 1.94 -15.07
N ALA A 516 0.61 1.90 -13.74
CA ALA A 516 0.56 3.09 -12.89
C ALA A 516 1.64 4.13 -13.26
N ARG A 517 2.89 3.70 -13.53
CA ARG A 517 3.99 4.56 -14.02
C ARG A 517 3.66 5.26 -15.33
N HIS A 518 2.90 4.62 -16.22
CA HIS A 518 2.50 5.22 -17.50
C HIS A 518 1.38 6.27 -17.34
N LEU A 519 0.44 6.03 -16.42
CA LEU A 519 -0.71 6.89 -16.16
C LEU A 519 -0.36 8.12 -15.31
N PHE A 520 0.58 7.94 -14.39
CA PHE A 520 0.99 8.94 -13.39
C PHE A 520 2.51 9.17 -13.45
N PRO A 521 3.04 9.65 -14.60
CA PRO A 521 4.48 9.68 -14.84
C PRO A 521 5.22 10.65 -13.91
N HIS A 522 4.57 11.70 -13.42
CA HIS A 522 5.19 12.75 -12.61
C HIS A 522 5.36 12.34 -11.14
N ASN A 523 4.55 11.39 -10.65
CA ASN A 523 4.58 11.03 -9.23
C ASN A 523 5.74 10.08 -8.89
N ALA A 524 6.66 10.62 -8.09
CA ALA A 524 7.82 9.91 -7.53
C ALA A 524 7.44 8.68 -6.68
N LEU A 525 6.22 8.60 -6.16
CA LEU A 525 5.73 7.45 -5.38
C LEU A 525 5.82 6.16 -6.20
N TRP A 526 5.41 6.20 -7.47
CA TRP A 526 5.46 5.02 -8.33
C TRP A 526 6.89 4.62 -8.70
N LEU A 527 7.76 5.61 -8.93
CA LEU A 527 9.19 5.39 -9.18
C LEU A 527 9.90 4.81 -7.95
N LEU A 528 9.53 5.24 -6.75
CA LEU A 528 10.00 4.67 -5.48
C LEU A 528 9.64 3.18 -5.39
N GLN A 529 8.41 2.79 -5.72
CA GLN A 529 8.06 1.36 -5.72
C GLN A 529 8.84 0.57 -6.80
N GLU A 530 9.09 1.16 -7.97
CA GLU A 530 9.89 0.54 -9.03
C GLU A 530 11.34 0.29 -8.56
N GLY A 531 11.95 1.28 -7.89
CA GLY A 531 13.26 1.13 -7.27
C GLY A 531 13.28 0.10 -6.13
N ARG A 532 12.21 0.01 -5.31
CA ARG A 532 12.08 -1.06 -4.28
C ARG A 532 12.04 -2.45 -4.90
N MET A 533 11.26 -2.64 -5.97
CA MET A 533 11.21 -3.91 -6.70
C MET A 533 12.58 -4.27 -7.31
N LEU A 534 13.28 -3.30 -7.93
CA LEU A 534 14.64 -3.51 -8.44
C LEU A 534 15.62 -3.93 -7.32
N ALA A 535 15.57 -3.27 -6.16
CA ALA A 535 16.40 -3.61 -5.01
C ALA A 535 16.05 -4.98 -4.39
N ALA A 536 14.77 -5.39 -4.40
CA ALA A 536 14.35 -6.73 -4.00
C ALA A 536 14.80 -7.83 -4.98
N GLN A 537 14.95 -7.48 -6.27
CA GLN A 537 15.44 -8.36 -7.34
C GLN A 537 16.98 -8.32 -7.48
N ASN A 538 17.73 -7.98 -6.43
CA ASN A 538 19.20 -7.86 -6.41
C ASN A 538 19.79 -6.92 -7.48
N ASN A 539 18.98 -5.97 -7.99
CA ASN A 539 19.40 -4.94 -8.96
C ASN A 539 19.59 -3.58 -8.26
N ILE A 540 20.24 -3.53 -7.08
CA ILE A 540 20.37 -2.31 -6.26
C ILE A 540 20.96 -1.15 -7.07
N HIS A 541 22.03 -1.33 -7.83
CA HIS A 541 22.64 -0.23 -8.58
C HIS A 541 21.65 0.43 -9.56
N LYS A 542 20.84 -0.37 -10.27
CA LYS A 542 19.77 0.17 -11.15
C LYS A 542 18.67 0.89 -10.36
N ALA A 543 18.36 0.44 -9.15
CA ALA A 543 17.42 1.11 -8.26
C ALA A 543 17.95 2.47 -7.79
N ILE A 544 19.23 2.54 -7.41
CA ILE A 544 19.94 3.77 -7.06
C ILE A 544 19.96 4.72 -8.26
N ASP A 545 20.38 4.25 -9.43
CA ASP A 545 20.47 5.05 -10.65
C ASP A 545 19.10 5.64 -11.01
N LEU A 546 18.03 4.84 -10.98
CA LEU A 546 16.65 5.28 -11.21
C LEU A 546 16.19 6.36 -10.22
N MET A 547 16.45 6.16 -8.91
CA MET A 547 16.07 7.13 -7.87
C MET A 547 16.95 8.39 -7.87
N GLN A 548 18.20 8.31 -8.31
CA GLN A 548 19.13 9.44 -8.35
C GLN A 548 18.91 10.26 -9.62
N SER A 549 18.76 9.63 -10.79
CA SER A 549 18.47 10.34 -12.05
C SER A 549 17.16 11.12 -11.97
N PHE A 550 16.15 10.58 -11.27
CA PHE A 550 14.89 11.29 -11.08
C PHE A 550 14.99 12.50 -10.14
N THR A 551 15.96 12.59 -9.23
CA THR A 551 16.14 13.82 -8.42
C THR A 551 17.16 14.80 -8.99
N ASP A 552 17.99 14.34 -9.93
CA ASP A 552 19.01 15.16 -10.59
C ASP A 552 18.49 15.86 -11.85
N ASP A 553 17.35 15.43 -12.39
CA ASP A 553 16.67 16.06 -13.53
C ASP A 553 15.92 17.34 -13.10
N SER A 554 16.38 18.49 -13.61
CA SER A 554 15.80 19.80 -13.29
C SER A 554 14.37 20.01 -13.81
N GLU A 555 13.92 19.21 -14.79
CA GLU A 555 12.55 19.26 -15.30
C GLU A 555 11.56 18.47 -14.42
N THR A 556 12.08 17.65 -13.50
CA THR A 556 11.27 16.95 -12.50
C THR A 556 11.16 17.76 -11.21
N LYS A 557 9.98 17.71 -10.59
CA LYS A 557 9.75 18.30 -9.27
C LYS A 557 8.77 17.43 -8.49
N ILE A 558 9.21 16.96 -7.34
CA ILE A 558 8.32 16.34 -6.35
C ILE A 558 7.57 17.48 -5.63
N ASN A 559 6.24 17.42 -5.62
CA ASN A 559 5.38 18.38 -4.95
C ASN A 559 4.96 17.88 -3.55
N MET A 560 4.72 16.58 -3.41
CA MET A 560 4.44 15.94 -2.12
C MET A 560 5.73 15.66 -1.34
N GLU A 561 6.06 16.55 -0.40
CA GLU A 561 7.27 16.47 0.46
C GLU A 561 7.39 15.11 1.18
N GLN A 562 6.27 14.52 1.59
CA GLN A 562 6.23 13.20 2.23
C GLN A 562 6.73 12.08 1.31
N VAL A 563 6.54 12.21 -0.01
CA VAL A 563 7.09 11.28 -1.02
C VAL A 563 8.57 11.55 -1.28
N GLU A 564 9.01 12.82 -1.31
CA GLU A 564 10.44 13.17 -1.35
C GLU A 564 11.19 12.54 -0.16
N ALA A 565 10.61 12.62 1.05
CA ALA A 565 11.19 12.04 2.26
C ALA A 565 11.27 10.51 2.19
N LEU A 566 10.23 9.82 1.69
CA LEU A 566 10.25 8.37 1.52
C LEU A 566 11.28 7.92 0.46
N LEU A 567 11.35 8.61 -0.68
CA LEU A 567 12.32 8.31 -1.74
C LEU A 567 13.75 8.56 -1.25
N THR A 568 13.99 9.69 -0.61
CA THR A 568 15.30 10.04 -0.03
C THR A 568 15.74 9.02 1.02
N PHE A 569 14.84 8.56 1.90
CA PHE A 569 15.17 7.55 2.90
C PHE A 569 15.51 6.18 2.28
N ASP A 570 14.68 5.69 1.36
CA ASP A 570 14.96 4.41 0.71
C ASP A 570 16.28 4.47 -0.08
N ARG A 571 16.55 5.55 -0.82
CA ARG A 571 17.82 5.73 -1.53
C ARG A 571 19.02 5.81 -0.57
N ALA A 572 18.90 6.49 0.57
CA ALA A 572 19.94 6.52 1.60
C ALA A 572 20.25 5.11 2.14
N MET A 573 19.22 4.29 2.34
CA MET A 573 19.38 2.88 2.74
C MET A 573 20.05 2.05 1.63
N LEU A 574 19.68 2.23 0.36
CA LEU A 574 20.34 1.56 -0.77
C LEU A 574 21.82 1.95 -0.89
N TYR A 575 22.16 3.24 -0.74
CA TYR A 575 23.55 3.71 -0.69
C TYR A 575 24.32 3.06 0.46
N ALA A 576 23.71 2.91 1.64
CA ALA A 576 24.32 2.22 2.78
C ALA A 576 24.50 0.70 2.55
N PHE A 577 23.67 0.07 1.70
CA PHE A 577 23.84 -1.33 1.32
C PHE A 577 25.04 -1.54 0.38
N VAL A 578 25.29 -0.60 -0.55
CA VAL A 578 26.44 -0.65 -1.48
C VAL A 578 27.68 0.10 -0.98
N HIS A 579 27.78 0.26 0.35
CA HIS A 579 28.89 0.93 1.04
C HIS A 579 29.21 2.38 0.59
N ASN A 580 28.29 3.06 -0.10
CA ASN A 580 28.42 4.45 -0.52
C ASN A 580 27.98 5.39 0.62
N TYR A 581 28.81 5.43 1.67
CA TYR A 581 28.46 6.12 2.91
C TYR A 581 28.45 7.65 2.79
N GLU A 582 29.18 8.25 1.83
CA GLU A 582 29.13 9.70 1.60
C GLU A 582 27.74 10.12 1.10
N ASN A 583 27.18 9.42 0.09
CA ASN A 583 25.84 9.70 -0.42
C ASN A 583 24.73 9.27 0.56
N ALA A 584 24.90 8.14 1.26
CA ALA A 584 23.97 7.74 2.31
C ALA A 584 23.85 8.83 3.40
N ALA A 585 24.99 9.33 3.90
CA ALA A 585 25.00 10.38 4.91
C ALA A 585 24.44 11.71 4.40
N ARG A 586 24.68 12.08 3.13
CA ARG A 586 24.05 13.25 2.47
C ARG A 586 22.53 13.14 2.56
N ASP A 587 21.96 12.02 2.13
CA ASP A 587 20.52 11.83 2.06
C ASP A 587 19.88 11.72 3.45
N PHE A 588 20.52 11.02 4.41
CA PHE A 588 20.07 11.02 5.81
C PHE A 588 20.07 12.42 6.45
N LEU A 589 21.01 13.31 6.07
CA LEU A 589 21.00 14.69 6.55
C LEU A 589 19.93 15.54 5.86
N ARG A 590 19.64 15.32 4.58
CA ARG A 590 18.52 15.97 3.87
C ARG A 590 17.16 15.68 4.54
N LEU A 591 16.96 14.46 5.06
CA LEU A 591 15.75 14.11 5.82
C LEU A 591 15.52 14.96 7.08
N LEU A 592 16.53 15.66 7.60
CA LEU A 592 16.35 16.60 8.72
C LEU A 592 15.64 17.90 8.31
N GLU A 593 15.56 18.17 7.00
CA GLU A 593 14.96 19.38 6.41
C GLU A 593 13.52 19.12 5.93
N ILE A 594 13.27 17.92 5.39
CA ILE A 594 11.99 17.52 4.74
C ILE A 594 11.18 16.47 5.51
N ASN A 595 11.55 16.20 6.76
CA ASN A 595 10.81 15.27 7.61
C ASN A 595 10.87 15.71 9.08
N SER A 596 9.73 15.62 9.77
CA SER A 596 9.63 15.93 11.20
C SER A 596 9.97 14.74 12.11
N TRP A 597 10.02 13.52 11.56
CA TRP A 597 10.13 12.26 12.29
C TRP A 597 11.56 11.76 12.43
N SER A 598 11.82 10.97 13.48
CA SER A 598 13.04 10.16 13.65
C SER A 598 14.39 10.89 13.47
N LEU A 599 14.44 12.21 13.71
CA LEU A 599 15.63 13.05 13.53
C LEU A 599 16.89 12.49 14.23
N ALA A 600 16.74 11.98 15.45
CA ALA A 600 17.80 11.30 16.18
C ALA A 600 18.37 10.09 15.42
N VAL A 601 17.49 9.31 14.79
CA VAL A 601 17.85 8.11 14.04
C VAL A 601 18.54 8.48 12.72
N TYR A 602 18.08 9.51 12.01
CA TYR A 602 18.74 10.01 10.79
C TYR A 602 20.15 10.57 11.08
N LEU A 603 20.30 11.35 12.16
CA LEU A 603 21.61 11.79 12.65
C LEU A 603 22.53 10.61 13.00
N PHE A 604 21.99 9.58 13.66
CA PHE A 604 22.75 8.39 14.02
C PHE A 604 23.14 7.56 12.79
N PHE A 605 22.26 7.43 11.80
CA PHE A 605 22.56 6.84 10.49
C PHE A 605 23.69 7.58 9.79
N ALA A 606 23.60 8.92 9.66
CA ALA A 606 24.65 9.73 9.04
C ALA A 606 25.99 9.61 9.78
N GLY A 607 25.98 9.70 11.11
CA GLY A 607 27.17 9.51 11.95
C GLY A 607 27.79 8.11 11.80
N SER A 608 26.96 7.07 11.68
CA SER A 608 27.40 5.68 11.47
C SER A 608 27.97 5.47 10.07
N CYS A 609 27.42 6.13 9.05
CA CYS A 609 27.96 6.12 7.69
C CYS A 609 29.35 6.76 7.65
N TYR A 610 29.52 7.95 8.25
CA TYR A 610 30.85 8.58 8.33
C TYR A 610 31.86 7.76 9.15
N LEU A 611 31.41 7.03 10.18
CA LEU A 611 32.26 6.10 10.93
C LEU A 611 32.77 4.96 10.05
N GLU A 612 31.91 4.29 9.29
CA GLU A 612 32.37 3.20 8.41
C GLU A 612 33.19 3.72 7.22
N GLN A 613 32.88 4.89 6.67
CA GLN A 613 33.74 5.52 5.66
C GLN A 613 35.17 5.74 6.20
N TRP A 614 35.29 6.25 7.44
CA TRP A 614 36.58 6.39 8.11
C TRP A 614 37.29 5.03 8.31
N ARG A 615 36.56 4.00 8.76
CA ARG A 615 37.10 2.63 8.92
C ARG A 615 37.58 2.03 7.59
N MET A 616 36.80 2.17 6.50
CA MET A 616 37.15 1.67 5.17
C MET A 616 38.45 2.27 4.64
N ILE A 617 38.72 3.53 4.95
CA ILE A 617 39.98 4.20 4.58
C ILE A 617 41.15 3.65 5.41
N GLN A 618 40.95 3.43 6.71
CA GLN A 618 41.99 2.84 7.57
C GLN A 618 42.41 1.44 7.12
N VAL A 619 41.46 0.57 6.77
CA VAL A 619 41.77 -0.79 6.28
C VAL A 619 42.18 -0.83 4.80
N GLY A 620 42.11 0.31 4.09
CA GLY A 620 42.50 0.42 2.69
C GLY A 620 41.50 -0.16 1.68
N GLU A 621 40.23 -0.31 2.05
CA GLU A 621 39.13 -0.61 1.10
C GLU A 621 38.84 0.61 0.23
N VAL A 622 38.85 1.81 0.83
CA VAL A 622 38.78 3.10 0.12
C VAL A 622 40.19 3.70 0.08
N LYS A 623 40.64 4.11 -1.11
CA LYS A 623 41.96 4.69 -1.35
C LYS A 623 41.81 6.02 -2.08
N TYR A 624 42.70 6.95 -1.77
CA TYR A 624 42.81 8.25 -2.43
C TYR A 624 44.15 8.36 -3.16
N ASP A 625 44.25 9.25 -4.15
CA ASP A 625 45.41 9.34 -5.05
C ASP A 625 46.69 9.77 -4.32
N THR A 626 46.55 10.47 -3.19
CA THR A 626 47.70 10.96 -2.40
C THR A 626 47.59 10.59 -0.91
N PRO A 627 48.74 10.39 -0.23
CA PRO A 627 48.76 10.19 1.23
C PRO A 627 48.16 11.38 1.99
N LYS A 628 48.37 12.61 1.49
CA LYS A 628 47.81 13.82 2.10
C LYS A 628 46.29 13.86 2.00
N GLU A 629 45.74 13.54 0.83
CA GLU A 629 44.28 13.45 0.67
C GLU A 629 43.68 12.37 1.57
N THR A 630 44.38 11.24 1.74
CA THR A 630 43.99 10.19 2.68
C THR A 630 43.94 10.72 4.13
N GLU A 631 44.94 11.49 4.56
CA GLU A 631 44.98 12.14 5.88
C GLU A 631 43.86 13.18 6.05
N ASP A 632 43.67 14.07 5.07
CA ASP A 632 42.62 15.10 5.05
C ASP A 632 41.21 14.46 5.11
N LYS A 633 40.99 13.37 4.37
CA LYS A 633 39.74 12.59 4.37
C LYS A 633 39.51 11.84 5.68
N LEU A 634 40.54 11.20 6.25
CA LEU A 634 40.44 10.58 7.58
C LEU A 634 40.04 11.60 8.65
N ALA A 635 40.67 12.78 8.67
CA ALA A 635 40.33 13.85 9.60
C ALA A 635 38.90 14.38 9.39
N TYR A 636 38.46 14.53 8.13
CA TYR A 636 37.11 14.94 7.78
C TYR A 636 36.04 13.96 8.29
N PHE A 637 36.17 12.67 7.96
CA PHE A 637 35.18 11.67 8.36
C PHE A 637 35.17 11.42 9.86
N ALA A 638 36.34 11.39 10.51
CA ALA A 638 36.43 11.31 11.96
C ALA A 638 35.64 12.43 12.66
N LYS A 639 35.84 13.68 12.21
CA LYS A 639 35.14 14.85 12.75
C LYS A 639 33.63 14.79 12.51
N LYS A 640 33.20 14.34 11.32
CA LYS A 640 31.77 14.20 10.98
C LYS A 640 31.09 13.08 11.78
N ALA A 641 31.74 11.94 11.94
CA ALA A 641 31.25 10.83 12.75
C ALA A 641 31.11 11.21 14.23
N ASP A 642 32.16 11.79 14.83
CA ASP A 642 32.16 12.27 16.23
C ASP A 642 31.02 13.28 16.47
N HIS A 643 30.86 14.25 15.56
CA HIS A 643 29.82 15.27 15.65
C HIS A 643 28.41 14.67 15.59
N TYR A 644 28.07 13.89 14.55
CA TYR A 644 26.70 13.43 14.36
C TYR A 644 26.29 12.31 15.31
N LEU A 645 27.21 11.41 15.71
CA LEU A 645 26.92 10.37 16.72
C LEU A 645 26.64 10.98 18.10
N LYS A 646 27.32 12.07 18.47
CA LYS A 646 27.02 12.82 19.72
C LYS A 646 25.78 13.71 19.59
N LEU A 647 25.46 14.19 18.39
CA LEU A 647 24.28 15.02 18.15
C LEU A 647 22.99 14.18 18.15
N ALA A 648 23.00 12.97 17.60
CA ALA A 648 21.86 12.05 17.55
C ALA A 648 21.07 11.90 18.88
N PRO A 649 21.67 11.53 20.02
CA PRO A 649 20.93 11.38 21.29
C PRO A 649 20.29 12.67 21.79
N THR A 650 20.79 13.85 21.37
CA THR A 650 20.22 15.14 21.79
C THR A 650 18.90 15.47 21.10
N TYR A 651 18.55 14.74 20.05
CA TYR A 651 17.28 14.82 19.33
C TYR A 651 16.28 13.72 19.73
N VAL A 652 16.61 12.85 20.69
CA VAL A 652 15.68 11.80 21.13
C VAL A 652 14.55 12.41 21.99
N PRO A 653 13.27 12.25 21.59
CA PRO A 653 12.12 12.76 22.35
C PRO A 653 12.07 12.23 23.78
N GLY A 654 11.73 13.11 24.72
CA GLY A 654 11.72 12.80 26.16
C GLY A 654 13.10 12.58 26.80
N HIS A 655 14.21 12.79 26.08
CA HIS A 655 15.58 12.62 26.60
C HIS A 655 16.51 13.79 26.23
N GLY A 656 16.59 14.12 24.95
CA GLY A 656 17.56 15.05 24.40
C GLY A 656 17.14 16.52 24.49
N HIS A 657 18.09 17.42 24.74
CA HIS A 657 17.82 18.84 24.92
C HIS A 657 17.24 19.53 23.66
N ASN A 658 17.61 19.09 22.46
CA ASN A 658 17.07 19.61 21.20
C ASN A 658 15.67 19.07 20.89
N ALA A 659 15.20 18.04 21.62
CA ALA A 659 13.84 17.52 21.54
C ALA A 659 12.91 18.03 22.66
N THR A 660 13.36 18.96 23.52
CA THR A 660 12.58 19.47 24.67
C THR A 660 11.23 20.12 24.33
N ARG A 661 11.04 20.54 23.08
CA ARG A 661 9.75 21.05 22.54
C ARG A 661 9.15 20.16 21.46
N LYS A 662 9.80 19.04 21.11
CA LYS A 662 9.34 18.12 20.06
C LYS A 662 8.86 16.82 20.68
N LYS A 663 7.54 16.66 20.64
CA LYS A 663 6.84 15.38 20.77
C LYS A 663 7.39 14.34 19.77
N GLY A 664 7.31 13.06 20.11
CA GLY A 664 7.99 11.98 19.40
C GLY A 664 7.19 10.68 19.21
N GLY A 665 7.58 9.93 18.17
CA GLY A 665 6.92 8.67 17.83
C GLY A 665 5.48 8.82 17.37
N ILE A 666 4.85 7.70 17.03
CA ILE A 666 3.49 7.69 16.45
C ILE A 666 2.52 8.32 17.45
N GLY A 667 1.86 9.40 17.04
CA GLY A 667 0.95 10.17 17.89
C GLY A 667 1.63 11.14 18.87
N GLY A 668 2.84 11.64 18.59
CA GLY A 668 3.38 12.81 19.29
C GLY A 668 3.51 12.65 20.81
N SER A 669 4.11 11.55 21.24
CA SER A 669 4.30 11.21 22.65
C SER A 669 5.70 11.56 23.17
N ASN A 670 5.92 11.59 24.49
CA ASN A 670 7.29 11.57 25.03
C ASN A 670 7.87 10.14 25.11
N LYS A 671 7.25 9.16 24.42
CA LYS A 671 7.67 7.76 24.43
C LYS A 671 8.74 7.54 23.37
N GLN A 672 9.90 7.10 23.82
CA GLN A 672 11.01 6.69 22.95
C GLN A 672 10.58 5.58 21.99
N MET A 673 10.78 5.80 20.70
CA MET A 673 10.54 4.78 19.67
C MET A 673 11.57 3.65 19.76
N PRO A 674 11.32 2.49 19.15
CA PRO A 674 12.26 1.36 19.17
C PRO A 674 13.69 1.71 18.72
N PHE A 675 13.84 2.58 17.72
CA PHE A 675 15.16 3.06 17.28
C PHE A 675 15.75 4.16 18.18
N ASP A 676 14.93 4.97 18.85
CA ASP A 676 15.42 5.93 19.86
C ASP A 676 16.09 5.19 21.03
N LYS A 677 15.46 4.11 21.50
CA LYS A 677 16.04 3.21 22.52
C LYS A 677 17.41 2.68 22.07
N PHE A 678 17.52 2.22 20.81
CA PHE A 678 18.76 1.73 20.21
C PHE A 678 19.85 2.82 20.18
N VAL A 679 19.52 4.04 19.74
CA VAL A 679 20.44 5.19 19.74
C VAL A 679 20.96 5.47 21.15
N LEU A 680 20.07 5.61 22.14
CA LEU A 680 20.45 5.89 23.52
C LEU A 680 21.30 4.78 24.14
N ARG A 681 20.96 3.52 23.87
CA ARG A 681 21.74 2.36 24.34
C ARG A 681 23.15 2.39 23.77
N LYS A 682 23.31 2.52 22.45
CA LYS A 682 24.63 2.55 21.80
C LYS A 682 25.47 3.73 22.26
N THR A 683 24.88 4.93 22.35
CA THR A 683 25.54 6.13 22.91
C THR A 683 26.09 5.85 24.30
N LYS A 684 25.25 5.36 25.23
CA LYS A 684 25.67 5.05 26.61
C LYS A 684 26.84 4.05 26.65
N CYS A 685 26.81 3.03 25.80
CA CYS A 685 27.88 2.04 25.70
C CYS A 685 29.21 2.66 25.26
N ILE A 686 29.19 3.52 24.23
CA ILE A 686 30.39 4.22 23.74
C ILE A 686 30.95 5.17 24.81
N GLU A 687 30.09 5.90 25.52
CA GLU A 687 30.48 6.76 26.65
C GLU A 687 31.09 5.97 27.82
N GLU A 688 30.56 4.80 28.15
CA GLU A 688 31.14 3.91 29.17
C GLU A 688 32.50 3.35 28.76
N THR A 689 32.69 3.02 27.48
CA THR A 689 33.99 2.61 26.92
C THR A 689 34.98 3.77 26.91
N GLN A 690 34.57 4.97 26.52
CA GLN A 690 35.43 6.17 26.54
C GLN A 690 35.84 6.54 27.97
N ARG A 691 34.94 6.42 28.95
CA ARG A 691 35.25 6.65 30.37
C ARG A 691 36.31 5.66 30.91
N LYS A 692 36.35 4.44 30.38
CA LYS A 692 37.38 3.43 30.69
C LYS A 692 38.69 3.67 29.93
N ASN A 693 38.65 4.39 28.81
CA ASN A 693 39.79 4.65 27.92
C ASN A 693 39.93 6.16 27.60
N PRO A 694 40.28 7.02 28.57
CA PRO A 694 40.24 8.49 28.38
C PRO A 694 41.17 9.05 27.30
N ASN A 695 42.13 8.26 26.82
CA ASN A 695 43.09 8.62 25.78
C ASN A 695 42.54 8.40 24.34
N LEU A 696 41.39 7.72 24.20
CA LEU A 696 40.79 7.42 22.89
C LEU A 696 39.72 8.45 22.52
N THR A 697 39.61 8.74 21.23
CA THR A 697 38.49 9.53 20.71
C THR A 697 37.17 8.75 20.84
N TYR A 698 36.04 9.46 20.76
CA TYR A 698 34.72 8.84 20.90
C TYR A 698 34.46 7.77 19.82
N ILE A 699 34.92 8.02 18.59
CA ILE A 699 34.76 7.10 17.46
C ILE A 699 35.67 5.85 17.56
N GLU A 700 36.84 5.97 18.19
CA GLU A 700 37.73 4.83 18.49
C GLU A 700 37.18 3.95 19.63
N CYS A 701 36.23 4.46 20.42
CA CYS A 701 35.52 3.72 21.45
C CYS A 701 34.29 2.95 20.93
N VAL A 702 34.02 2.98 19.62
CA VAL A 702 32.95 2.19 19.00
C VAL A 702 33.49 0.81 18.64
N GLY A 703 32.91 -0.25 19.20
CA GLY A 703 33.22 -1.64 18.86
C GLY A 703 32.57 -2.06 17.54
N THR A 704 31.35 -2.59 17.59
CA THR A 704 30.64 -3.11 16.40
C THR A 704 30.36 -2.05 15.33
N SER A 705 29.96 -2.49 14.14
CA SER A 705 29.52 -1.60 13.08
C SER A 705 28.07 -1.17 13.28
N LEU A 706 27.88 0.11 13.63
CA LEU A 706 26.57 0.70 13.95
C LEU A 706 25.62 0.70 12.75
N ILE A 707 26.12 0.99 11.55
CA ILE A 707 25.30 0.97 10.32
C ILE A 707 24.90 -0.47 9.96
N HIS A 708 25.80 -1.44 10.13
CA HIS A 708 25.51 -2.83 9.77
C HIS A 708 24.57 -3.54 10.74
N GLU A 709 24.47 -3.06 11.99
CA GLU A 709 23.38 -3.41 12.90
C GLU A 709 22.02 -2.85 12.43
N LEU A 710 21.99 -1.62 11.91
CA LEU A 710 20.76 -0.98 11.44
C LEU A 710 20.25 -1.59 10.13
N VAL A 711 21.10 -1.73 9.10
CA VAL A 711 20.70 -2.23 7.76
C VAL A 711 20.11 -3.64 7.80
N TYR A 712 20.49 -4.46 8.78
CA TYR A 712 19.89 -5.78 9.01
C TYR A 712 18.36 -5.70 9.16
N PHE A 713 17.86 -4.72 9.91
CA PHE A 713 16.42 -4.57 10.13
C PHE A 713 15.69 -4.18 8.83
N TRP A 714 16.33 -3.45 7.92
CA TRP A 714 15.81 -3.14 6.58
C TRP A 714 16.21 -4.15 5.51
N ASN A 715 16.48 -5.40 5.91
CA ASN A 715 16.73 -6.53 5.01
C ASN A 715 17.98 -6.38 4.11
N GLY A 716 18.94 -5.51 4.47
CA GLY A 716 20.09 -5.15 3.62
C GLY A 716 20.95 -6.35 3.22
N TYR A 717 21.23 -7.26 4.15
CA TYR A 717 22.03 -8.47 3.92
C TYR A 717 21.45 -9.38 2.83
N ASN A 718 20.13 -9.35 2.63
CA ASN A 718 19.45 -10.19 1.62
C ASN A 718 19.30 -9.47 0.27
N ARG A 719 19.73 -8.20 0.16
CA ARG A 719 19.65 -7.38 -1.06
C ARG A 719 21.03 -7.04 -1.64
N MET A 720 22.07 -6.96 -0.79
CA MET A 720 23.47 -6.69 -1.16
C MET A 720 23.98 -7.62 -2.28
N THR A 721 24.83 -7.08 -3.15
CA THR A 721 25.49 -7.89 -4.19
C THR A 721 26.55 -8.82 -3.59
N PHE A 722 27.05 -9.76 -4.39
CA PHE A 722 28.14 -10.65 -3.95
C PHE A 722 29.42 -9.84 -3.60
N GLU A 723 29.71 -8.81 -4.39
CA GLU A 723 30.81 -7.86 -4.20
C GLU A 723 30.66 -7.07 -2.89
N ASP A 724 29.47 -6.53 -2.62
CA ASP A 724 29.17 -5.82 -1.37
C ASP A 724 29.30 -6.75 -0.16
N LEU A 725 28.75 -7.97 -0.24
CA LEU A 725 28.86 -8.97 0.82
C LEU A 725 30.32 -9.34 1.13
N GLN A 726 31.22 -9.32 0.14
CA GLN A 726 32.65 -9.51 0.38
C GLN A 726 33.29 -8.32 1.11
N ILE A 727 32.93 -7.07 0.77
CA ILE A 727 33.37 -5.86 1.47
C ILE A 727 32.86 -5.91 2.92
N LEU A 728 31.57 -6.17 3.11
CA LEU A 728 30.93 -6.35 4.41
C LEU A 728 31.65 -7.38 5.29
N ASN A 729 31.98 -8.56 4.76
CA ASN A 729 32.68 -9.61 5.52
C ASN A 729 34.05 -9.13 6.04
N ARG A 730 34.76 -8.28 5.28
CA ARG A 730 36.02 -7.66 5.71
C ARG A 730 35.78 -6.55 6.73
N MET A 731 34.80 -5.68 6.49
CA MET A 731 34.46 -4.56 7.38
C MET A 731 33.92 -5.00 8.74
N LEU A 732 33.11 -6.06 8.80
CA LEU A 732 32.67 -6.66 10.06
C LEU A 732 33.84 -7.10 10.94
N LYS A 733 35.01 -7.43 10.36
CA LYS A 733 36.21 -7.86 11.10
C LYS A 733 37.04 -6.70 11.67
N PHE A 734 36.68 -5.45 11.37
CA PHE A 734 37.39 -4.27 11.87
C PHE A 734 37.59 -4.30 13.39
N SER A 735 36.53 -4.60 14.16
CA SER A 735 36.55 -4.61 15.64
C SER A 735 37.39 -5.74 16.26
N ALA A 736 37.74 -6.77 15.48
CA ALA A 736 38.62 -7.86 15.89
C ALA A 736 40.01 -7.81 15.22
N GLY A 737 40.27 -6.80 14.39
CA GLY A 737 41.50 -6.64 13.62
C GLY A 737 42.49 -5.65 14.24
N GLU A 738 43.66 -5.52 13.61
CA GLU A 738 44.79 -4.70 14.09
C GLU A 738 44.48 -3.19 14.20
N HIS A 739 43.42 -2.72 13.55
CA HIS A 739 42.97 -1.33 13.56
C HIS A 739 42.14 -0.97 14.80
N ALA A 740 41.54 -1.96 15.48
CA ALA A 740 40.74 -1.75 16.68
C ALA A 740 41.58 -1.20 17.83
N LYS A 741 41.08 -0.16 18.52
CA LYS A 741 41.73 0.47 19.69
C LYS A 741 41.23 -0.06 21.03
N ILE A 742 40.18 -0.86 21.00
CA ILE A 742 39.53 -1.49 22.14
C ILE A 742 39.38 -2.99 21.89
N THR A 743 39.41 -3.79 22.96
CA THR A 743 39.05 -5.21 22.88
C THR A 743 37.53 -5.33 22.80
N GLU A 744 37.01 -6.16 21.89
CA GLU A 744 35.58 -6.48 21.82
C GLU A 744 35.06 -6.97 23.17
N THR A 745 33.93 -6.43 23.62
CA THR A 745 33.16 -7.06 24.69
C THR A 745 32.53 -8.37 24.20
N PHE A 746 32.07 -9.20 25.14
CA PHE A 746 31.42 -10.48 24.83
C PHE A 746 30.19 -10.31 23.91
N ASP A 747 29.37 -9.27 24.15
CA ASP A 747 28.18 -8.97 23.36
C ASP A 747 28.56 -8.46 21.96
N GLU A 748 29.54 -7.56 21.86
CA GLU A 748 30.06 -7.08 20.56
C GLU A 748 30.63 -8.21 19.71
N LYS A 749 31.40 -9.14 20.31
CA LYS A 749 31.86 -10.36 19.63
C LYS A 749 30.67 -11.17 19.13
N MET A 750 29.65 -11.43 19.96
CA MET A 750 28.46 -12.18 19.53
C MET A 750 27.74 -11.49 18.36
N THR A 751 27.53 -10.18 18.45
CA THR A 751 26.88 -9.37 17.41
C THR A 751 27.66 -9.41 16.09
N ARG A 752 29.00 -9.28 16.12
CA ARG A 752 29.83 -9.45 14.92
C ARG A 752 29.70 -10.85 14.31
N ASN A 753 29.81 -11.90 15.13
CA ASN A 753 29.75 -13.28 14.65
C ASN A 753 28.37 -13.65 14.08
N PHE A 754 27.29 -13.04 14.60
CA PHE A 754 25.95 -13.16 14.03
C PHE A 754 25.89 -12.60 12.61
N PHE A 755 26.33 -11.36 12.38
CA PHE A 755 26.32 -10.79 11.03
C PHE A 755 27.32 -11.45 10.08
N GLU A 756 28.49 -11.88 10.56
CA GLU A 756 29.43 -12.67 9.76
C GLU A 756 28.78 -13.99 9.32
N SER A 757 28.05 -14.69 10.20
CA SER A 757 27.34 -15.92 9.82
C SER A 757 26.31 -15.70 8.71
N ILE A 758 25.49 -14.63 8.79
CA ILE A 758 24.52 -14.27 7.75
C ILE A 758 25.25 -13.93 6.44
N THR A 759 26.36 -13.19 6.52
CA THR A 759 27.18 -12.82 5.36
C THR A 759 27.75 -14.07 4.67
N LEU A 760 28.28 -15.03 5.44
CA LEU A 760 28.75 -16.32 4.92
C LEU A 760 27.63 -17.12 4.24
N ARG A 761 26.42 -17.13 4.80
CA ARG A 761 25.24 -17.75 4.18
C ARG A 761 24.95 -17.15 2.81
N GLN A 762 24.95 -15.82 2.70
CA GLN A 762 24.64 -15.11 1.44
C GLN A 762 25.77 -15.23 0.41
N LEU A 763 27.03 -15.39 0.86
CA LEU A 763 28.16 -15.78 0.01
C LEU A 763 28.16 -17.28 -0.39
N GLY A 764 27.15 -18.05 0.02
CA GLY A 764 26.98 -19.47 -0.31
C GLY A 764 27.65 -20.46 0.64
N ASP A 765 28.47 -20.02 1.60
CA ASP A 765 29.05 -20.88 2.64
C ASP A 765 28.09 -21.07 3.82
N VAL A 766 26.95 -21.70 3.51
CA VAL A 766 25.86 -21.97 4.45
C VAL A 766 26.32 -22.86 5.61
N LYS A 767 27.28 -23.76 5.39
CA LYS A 767 27.77 -24.70 6.43
C LYS A 767 28.68 -24.00 7.44
N THR A 768 29.66 -23.22 6.98
CA THR A 768 30.53 -22.45 7.90
C THR A 768 29.73 -21.38 8.64
N GLY A 769 28.81 -20.69 7.94
CA GLY A 769 27.90 -19.74 8.56
C GLY A 769 27.07 -20.37 9.69
N LEU A 770 26.43 -21.53 9.46
CA LEU A 770 25.68 -22.22 10.52
C LEU A 770 26.58 -22.64 11.69
N ALA A 771 27.77 -23.16 11.42
CA ALA A 771 28.71 -23.56 12.47
C ALA A 771 29.13 -22.37 13.34
N GLN A 772 29.39 -21.21 12.74
CA GLN A 772 29.73 -19.98 13.45
C GLN A 772 28.52 -19.45 14.26
N LEU A 773 27.32 -19.45 13.68
CA LEU A 773 26.09 -19.05 14.38
C LEU A 773 25.85 -19.91 15.63
N ASP A 774 26.00 -21.23 15.51
CA ASP A 774 25.79 -22.16 16.61
C ASP A 774 26.85 -22.02 17.71
N THR A 775 28.14 -21.94 17.33
CA THR A 775 29.26 -21.98 18.28
C THR A 775 29.59 -20.62 18.90
N GLU A 776 29.43 -19.52 18.17
CA GLU A 776 29.80 -18.17 18.65
C GLU A 776 28.61 -17.31 19.08
N VAL A 777 27.37 -17.69 18.74
CA VAL A 777 26.16 -16.93 19.12
C VAL A 777 25.19 -17.77 19.93
N ILE A 778 24.59 -18.83 19.36
CA ILE A 778 23.47 -19.54 19.99
C ILE A 778 23.89 -20.28 21.26
N SER A 779 25.04 -20.96 21.26
CA SER A 779 25.55 -21.65 22.46
C SER A 779 25.94 -20.71 23.61
N LYS A 780 25.97 -19.39 23.40
CA LYS A 780 26.32 -18.41 24.43
C LYS A 780 25.15 -18.05 25.34
N TYR A 781 23.91 -18.22 24.86
CA TYR A 781 22.70 -17.91 25.62
C TYR A 781 21.70 -19.07 25.73
N VAL A 782 21.73 -20.06 24.83
CA VAL A 782 20.91 -21.28 24.98
C VAL A 782 21.57 -22.22 25.99
N VAL A 783 20.85 -22.51 27.08
CA VAL A 783 21.32 -23.33 28.22
C VAL A 783 20.86 -24.78 28.08
N GLN A 784 19.67 -25.01 27.52
CA GLN A 784 19.11 -26.34 27.35
C GLN A 784 18.26 -26.41 26.08
N ASP A 785 18.63 -27.30 25.17
CA ASP A 785 17.88 -27.61 23.94
C ASP A 785 18.03 -29.10 23.63
N SER A 786 17.20 -29.92 24.27
CA SER A 786 17.14 -31.36 24.02
C SER A 786 15.69 -31.81 23.89
N ALA A 787 15.43 -32.78 23.02
CA ALA A 787 14.06 -33.19 22.65
C ALA A 787 13.18 -33.63 23.83
N ASN A 788 13.79 -34.05 24.94
CA ASN A 788 13.11 -34.55 26.13
C ASN A 788 13.08 -33.54 27.30
N ALA A 789 13.40 -32.26 27.06
CA ALA A 789 13.43 -31.23 28.09
C ALA A 789 12.90 -29.87 27.59
N PRO A 790 12.35 -29.02 28.47
CA PRO A 790 11.95 -27.68 28.09
C PRO A 790 13.15 -26.85 27.62
N PHE A 791 12.97 -26.10 26.54
CA PHE A 791 13.94 -25.14 26.04
C PHE A 791 14.24 -24.08 27.11
N LYS A 792 15.53 -23.84 27.40
CA LYS A 792 15.97 -22.81 28.35
C LYS A 792 17.08 -21.96 27.76
N PHE A 793 17.02 -20.68 28.07
CA PHE A 793 18.00 -19.69 27.65
C PHE A 793 18.19 -18.61 28.73
N THR A 794 19.34 -17.95 28.68
CA THR A 794 19.67 -16.80 29.53
C THR A 794 19.24 -15.51 28.82
N LYS A 795 18.47 -14.65 29.49
CA LYS A 795 18.11 -13.33 28.92
C LYS A 795 19.38 -12.48 28.76
N MET A 796 19.61 -11.95 27.55
CA MET A 796 20.64 -10.94 27.32
C MET A 796 20.12 -9.56 27.72
N THR A 797 20.94 -8.78 28.44
CA THR A 797 20.60 -7.42 28.88
C THR A 797 21.15 -6.32 27.97
N TYR A 798 22.16 -6.62 27.15
CA TYR A 798 22.90 -5.63 26.38
C TYR A 798 22.43 -5.54 24.92
N SER A 799 22.49 -6.60 24.10
CA SER A 799 21.84 -6.64 22.78
C SER A 799 20.66 -7.62 22.76
N PRO A 800 19.51 -7.28 23.37
CA PRO A 800 18.37 -8.20 23.49
C PRO A 800 17.69 -8.53 22.14
N TYR A 801 17.89 -7.72 21.10
CA TYR A 801 17.37 -8.06 19.77
C TYR A 801 18.03 -9.32 19.16
N LEU A 802 19.15 -9.80 19.73
CA LEU A 802 19.99 -10.83 19.13
C LEU A 802 19.48 -12.27 19.34
N TYR A 803 18.86 -12.56 20.49
CA TYR A 803 18.39 -13.93 20.80
C TYR A 803 17.24 -14.43 19.88
N PRO A 804 16.20 -13.64 19.55
CA PRO A 804 15.12 -14.13 18.71
C PRO A 804 15.52 -14.10 17.22
N THR A 805 16.35 -13.14 16.81
CA THR A 805 16.85 -13.05 15.44
C THR A 805 17.83 -14.17 15.10
N ALA A 806 18.72 -14.56 16.02
CA ALA A 806 19.62 -15.70 15.81
C ALA A 806 18.86 -17.03 15.65
N LEU A 807 17.80 -17.25 16.44
CA LEU A 807 16.94 -18.44 16.31
C LEU A 807 16.11 -18.42 15.01
N TYR A 808 15.60 -17.25 14.61
CA TYR A 808 14.94 -17.06 13.32
C TYR A 808 15.89 -17.34 12.15
N GLU A 809 17.09 -16.74 12.12
CA GLU A 809 18.03 -16.92 11.01
C GLU A 809 18.53 -18.37 10.94
N LYS A 810 18.62 -19.07 12.09
CA LYS A 810 18.89 -20.52 12.11
C LYS A 810 17.84 -21.35 11.38
N ALA A 811 16.56 -20.98 11.44
CA ALA A 811 15.52 -21.67 10.67
C ALA A 811 15.81 -21.59 9.15
N MET A 812 16.32 -20.46 8.66
CA MET A 812 16.72 -20.29 7.26
C MET A 812 17.97 -21.10 6.89
N PHE A 813 18.98 -21.20 7.79
CA PHE A 813 20.12 -22.10 7.58
C PHE A 813 19.69 -23.58 7.48
N VAL A 814 18.78 -24.00 8.36
CA VAL A 814 18.23 -25.37 8.36
C VAL A 814 17.44 -25.64 7.08
N TRP A 815 16.67 -24.66 6.60
CA TRP A 815 15.98 -24.73 5.32
C TRP A 815 16.94 -24.97 4.15
N LEU A 816 17.88 -24.04 3.92
CA LEU A 816 18.80 -24.09 2.78
C LEU A 816 19.66 -25.37 2.74
N LEU A 817 19.99 -25.95 3.90
CA LEU A 817 20.79 -27.18 3.98
C LEU A 817 20.00 -28.48 3.81
N LYS A 818 18.65 -28.45 3.84
CA LYS A 818 17.83 -29.68 3.90
C LYS A 818 16.66 -29.72 2.93
N SER A 819 16.17 -28.58 2.46
CA SER A 819 14.99 -28.52 1.58
C SER A 819 15.19 -29.19 0.23
N GLY A 820 16.43 -29.30 -0.25
CA GLY A 820 16.80 -30.06 -1.45
C GLY A 820 16.71 -31.58 -1.30
N ASP A 821 16.95 -32.11 -0.10
CA ASP A 821 17.01 -33.56 0.17
C ASP A 821 15.69 -34.10 0.76
N ASP A 822 15.14 -33.39 1.76
CA ASP A 822 13.93 -33.77 2.51
C ASP A 822 13.15 -32.50 2.89
N PRO A 823 12.27 -31.99 2.00
CA PRO A 823 11.48 -30.79 2.25
C PRO A 823 10.65 -30.87 3.53
N LEU A 824 10.00 -32.01 3.79
CA LEU A 824 9.11 -32.15 4.95
C LEU A 824 9.88 -32.11 6.27
N ARG A 825 11.07 -32.71 6.33
CA ARG A 825 11.97 -32.58 7.48
C ARG A 825 12.51 -31.16 7.62
N ALA A 826 12.89 -30.52 6.52
CA ALA A 826 13.34 -29.13 6.53
C ALA A 826 12.26 -28.19 7.11
N ILE A 827 10.99 -28.35 6.72
CA ILE A 827 9.84 -27.64 7.31
C ILE A 827 9.77 -27.89 8.82
N ASN A 828 9.67 -29.16 9.24
CA ASN A 828 9.43 -29.48 10.66
C ASN A 828 10.58 -29.02 11.57
N GLU A 829 11.84 -29.12 11.12
CA GLU A 829 12.98 -28.58 11.87
C GLU A 829 13.00 -27.04 11.90
N SER A 830 12.71 -26.37 10.78
CA SER A 830 12.67 -24.90 10.69
C SER A 830 11.55 -24.31 11.56
N VAL A 831 10.35 -24.91 11.55
CA VAL A 831 9.24 -24.54 12.44
C VAL A 831 9.61 -24.71 13.92
N SER A 832 10.41 -25.73 14.27
CA SER A 832 10.92 -25.90 15.64
C SER A 832 11.82 -24.73 16.07
N TRP A 833 12.68 -24.23 15.18
CA TRP A 833 13.50 -23.05 15.44
C TRP A 833 12.69 -21.75 15.53
N LEU A 834 11.69 -21.56 14.68
CA LEU A 834 10.79 -20.39 14.75
C LEU A 834 9.96 -20.37 16.04
N ARG A 835 9.47 -21.51 16.52
CA ARG A 835 8.79 -21.61 17.83
C ARG A 835 9.70 -21.24 19.00
N LYS A 836 10.99 -21.59 18.93
CA LYS A 836 11.98 -21.14 19.92
C LYS A 836 12.18 -19.62 19.82
N ALA A 837 12.30 -19.07 18.60
CA ALA A 837 12.42 -17.63 18.37
C ALA A 837 11.22 -16.86 18.96
N GLU A 838 9.99 -17.30 18.67
CA GLU A 838 8.74 -16.78 19.24
C GLU A 838 8.76 -16.83 20.78
N THR A 839 9.05 -18.00 21.36
CA THR A 839 9.18 -18.19 22.82
C THR A 839 10.17 -17.21 23.44
N THR A 840 11.30 -16.94 22.79
CA THR A 840 12.26 -15.94 23.30
C THR A 840 11.78 -14.50 23.13
N SER A 841 11.01 -14.20 22.08
CA SER A 841 10.51 -12.85 21.77
C SER A 841 9.46 -12.36 22.79
N ASP A 842 8.59 -13.25 23.27
CA ASP A 842 7.49 -12.92 24.20
C ASP A 842 7.96 -12.51 25.62
N ILE A 843 9.26 -12.58 25.90
CA ILE A 843 9.83 -12.55 27.25
C ILE A 843 10.28 -11.13 27.70
N GLY A 844 10.04 -10.10 26.88
CA GLY A 844 10.10 -8.67 27.26
C GLY A 844 10.00 -7.69 26.07
N ASP A 845 9.71 -6.40 26.34
CA ASP A 845 9.80 -5.34 25.31
C ASP A 845 11.26 -4.95 25.07
N TYR A 846 11.84 -5.44 23.98
CA TYR A 846 13.17 -5.07 23.49
C TYR A 846 13.10 -4.21 22.22
N GLU A 847 14.22 -3.58 21.88
CA GLU A 847 14.38 -2.81 20.65
C GLU A 847 13.97 -3.64 19.43
N LEU A 848 12.95 -3.16 18.71
CA LEU A 848 12.44 -3.74 17.46
C LEU A 848 11.75 -5.11 17.61
N SER A 849 11.35 -5.46 18.83
CA SER A 849 10.52 -6.62 19.18
C SER A 849 9.39 -6.88 18.18
N ASN A 850 8.56 -5.88 17.91
CA ASN A 850 7.46 -5.97 16.94
C ASN A 850 7.92 -6.43 15.54
N ARG A 851 9.02 -5.88 15.00
CA ARG A 851 9.52 -6.21 13.65
C ARG A 851 10.04 -7.64 13.61
N THR A 852 10.74 -8.07 14.66
CA THR A 852 11.23 -9.45 14.79
C THR A 852 10.07 -10.45 14.94
N SER A 853 9.08 -10.17 15.79
CA SER A 853 7.89 -11.03 15.95
C SER A 853 7.07 -11.13 14.66
N MET A 854 6.91 -10.05 13.90
CA MET A 854 6.26 -10.07 12.58
C MET A 854 7.02 -10.97 11.59
N ARG A 855 8.35 -10.88 11.54
CA ARG A 855 9.20 -11.70 10.66
C ARG A 855 9.14 -13.19 11.02
N ILE A 856 9.15 -13.51 12.32
CA ILE A 856 8.96 -14.88 12.84
C ILE A 856 7.58 -15.42 12.42
N LYS A 857 6.52 -14.64 12.61
CA LYS A 857 5.14 -15.03 12.23
C LYS A 857 5.03 -15.28 10.72
N ALA A 858 5.55 -14.37 9.89
CA ALA A 858 5.51 -14.50 8.43
C ALA A 858 6.22 -15.78 7.94
N ALA A 859 7.37 -16.11 8.53
CA ALA A 859 8.10 -17.35 8.22
C ALA A 859 7.36 -18.61 8.69
N SER A 860 6.77 -18.60 9.89
CA SER A 860 5.99 -19.74 10.41
C SER A 860 4.80 -20.04 9.51
N GLU A 861 4.03 -19.00 9.16
CA GLU A 861 2.87 -19.13 8.27
C GLU A 861 3.27 -19.56 6.86
N ARG A 862 4.43 -19.11 6.35
CA ARG A 862 4.96 -19.58 5.05
C ARG A 862 5.30 -21.07 5.10
N LEU A 863 5.97 -21.53 6.15
CA LEU A 863 6.33 -22.94 6.31
C LEU A 863 5.11 -23.84 6.52
N GLU A 864 4.06 -23.35 7.19
CA GLU A 864 2.76 -24.04 7.28
C GLU A 864 2.10 -24.14 5.90
N LEU A 865 2.06 -23.06 5.11
CA LEU A 865 1.55 -23.09 3.73
C LEU A 865 2.34 -24.04 2.82
N LEU A 866 3.66 -24.15 2.97
CA LEU A 866 4.46 -25.13 2.22
C LEU A 866 4.20 -26.56 2.68
N LYS A 867 3.81 -26.76 3.95
CA LYS A 867 3.47 -28.08 4.48
C LYS A 867 2.16 -28.60 3.92
N ASP A 868 1.19 -27.71 3.70
CA ASP A 868 -0.11 -28.03 3.09
C ASP A 868 -0.01 -28.24 1.55
N GLN A 869 1.15 -27.96 0.95
CA GLN A 869 1.45 -28.17 -0.48
C GLN A 869 2.16 -29.49 -0.79
N LEU A 870 2.67 -30.20 0.24
CA LEU A 870 3.41 -31.47 0.14
C LEU A 870 2.54 -32.67 0.56
#